data_AF-A0A3B1CIM4-F1
#
_entry.id   AF-A0A3B1CIM4-F1
#
_cell.length_a   1.000
_cell.length_b   1.000
_cell.length_c   1.000
_cell.angle_alpha   90.00
_cell.angle_beta   90.00
_cell.angle_gamma   90.00
#
_symmetry.space_group_name_H-M   'P 1'
#
loop_
_entity.id
_entity.type
_entity.pdbx_description
1 polymer ?
#
loop_
_entity_poly.entity_id
_entity_poly.type
_entity_poly.pdbx_seq_one_letter_code
_entity_poly.pdbx_strand_id
1 'polypeptide(L)'
;MTKGKILVVDDEENIRGSLLNVLSDEGYDVSLAADGEEALRMVRSVAPDLVLLDIWIPGIDGIQTLEILKNFSSETEVIMMSGHGAIDTAVKATKLGAFDFIEKPFSLDSILKTISSALSYRRERKPGGEEFDHDILIGNWFAGLSLPIKETRAFIKTASTRNDPVLISGASGLGKEIAARLIHKKSVKRDYPFVKIACRLLNEESFDSALFSGAGEKKNGAAGGGDEAGFEKAGEGAIFFDRIDKLSLKLQRRLLKALTSGVVKLHGKLEKLEFKSRVFASCGEIEDNGSRKRGLAKGLREYFGTATLRIEPLSARRQDIPELTRKFTRDFSFKYDKNIETVDGNFIKALKRSSLPGQTQELYNIIELAVLACEGDTLTGEHIIIAGQGRVMNDVRMSKPDNQPAPGQKAVTVKGKKKNFQPQRTIGASVVLCGEGLHSGLKTGLILSPLPPGSGIVFWDIGSGRRLSAIFENIRSTEYATTLSDGEVTIKTVEHIMSALHSYQITNLLVKIGDEAPVMDGSAIDFCQIIENGGVKEQDDFIEQIVIDRRISVGDPQEGPYLSVEPSDEFSIHYYLDYPSPIGKQEHRYVYESGAHYKETIAPARTFGFLRDIKTLEEAGLAIGGKLSNVILIDSEKVINTPLRFANEPARHKILDLIGDLYLLGRPIKGRFTARKSGHTQNAELVVKIKENLKNQKREKNRYAIRR
;
A
#
# COMPACT_ATOMS: atom_id res chain seq x y z
N MET A 1 -39.85 17.11 -2.47
CA MET A 1 -38.52 17.74 -2.38
C MET A 1 -37.55 16.83 -3.12
N THR A 2 -36.71 17.39 -3.99
CA THR A 2 -35.74 16.64 -4.80
C THR A 2 -34.69 15.97 -3.90
N LYS A 3 -34.35 14.68 -4.14
CA LYS A 3 -33.39 13.92 -3.31
C LYS A 3 -31.95 14.44 -3.42
N GLY A 4 -31.62 15.17 -4.49
CA GLY A 4 -30.32 15.79 -4.74
C GLY A 4 -30.19 16.17 -6.22
N LYS A 5 -29.24 17.06 -6.55
CA LYS A 5 -28.91 17.45 -7.92
C LYS A 5 -27.76 16.59 -8.46
N ILE A 6 -27.95 15.89 -9.56
CA ILE A 6 -26.94 15.02 -10.17
C ILE A 6 -26.60 15.53 -11.57
N LEU A 7 -25.32 15.67 -11.87
CA LEU A 7 -24.84 15.90 -13.23
C LEU A 7 -24.28 14.59 -13.79
N VAL A 8 -24.79 14.15 -14.94
CA VAL A 8 -24.28 12.98 -15.67
C VAL A 8 -23.44 13.46 -16.85
N VAL A 9 -22.19 13.00 -16.93
CA VAL A 9 -21.23 13.34 -17.95
C VAL A 9 -20.77 12.06 -18.64
N ASP A 10 -21.12 11.92 -19.90
CA ASP A 10 -20.89 10.71 -20.70
C ASP A 10 -20.95 11.12 -22.17
N ASP A 11 -20.16 10.53 -23.07
CA ASP A 11 -20.23 10.86 -24.49
C ASP A 11 -21.34 10.08 -25.21
N GLU A 12 -21.75 8.94 -24.66
CA GLU A 12 -22.81 8.10 -25.20
C GLU A 12 -24.22 8.61 -24.82
N GLU A 13 -24.98 9.04 -25.83
CA GLU A 13 -26.35 9.54 -25.65
C GLU A 13 -27.29 8.50 -25.01
N ASN A 14 -27.11 7.22 -25.33
CA ASN A 14 -27.88 6.13 -24.74
C ASN A 14 -27.66 6.00 -23.23
N ILE A 15 -26.42 6.21 -22.75
CA ILE A 15 -26.08 6.11 -21.33
C ILE A 15 -26.66 7.32 -20.58
N ARG A 16 -26.49 8.54 -21.13
CA ARG A 16 -27.10 9.75 -20.58
C ARG A 16 -28.62 9.64 -20.48
N GLY A 17 -29.28 9.16 -21.54
CA GLY A 17 -30.73 8.96 -21.56
C GLY A 17 -31.22 7.91 -20.56
N SER A 18 -30.47 6.81 -20.42
CA SER A 18 -30.81 5.74 -19.46
C SER A 18 -30.68 6.22 -18.01
N LEU A 19 -29.57 6.91 -17.68
CA LEU A 19 -29.35 7.47 -16.35
C LEU A 19 -30.32 8.61 -16.02
N LEU A 20 -30.65 9.46 -17.00
CA LEU A 20 -31.68 10.50 -16.82
C LEU A 20 -33.01 9.88 -16.39
N ASN A 21 -33.50 8.88 -17.11
CA ASN A 21 -34.79 8.25 -16.82
C ASN A 21 -34.80 7.60 -15.43
N VAL A 22 -33.80 6.76 -15.13
CA VAL A 22 -33.72 6.02 -13.86
C VAL A 22 -33.58 6.97 -12.67
N LEU A 23 -32.69 7.97 -12.75
CA LEU A 23 -32.43 8.88 -11.63
C LEU A 23 -33.59 9.87 -11.43
N SER A 24 -34.27 10.27 -12.49
CA SER A 24 -35.47 11.12 -12.39
C SER A 24 -36.64 10.36 -11.76
N ASP A 25 -36.85 9.09 -12.12
CA ASP A 25 -37.86 8.21 -11.51
C ASP A 25 -37.62 8.02 -10.00
N GLU A 26 -36.34 7.97 -9.59
CA GLU A 26 -35.92 7.92 -8.19
C GLU A 26 -36.03 9.26 -7.44
N GLY A 27 -36.38 10.35 -8.14
CA GLY A 27 -36.63 11.67 -7.56
C GLY A 27 -35.41 12.58 -7.43
N TYR A 28 -34.36 12.35 -8.23
CA TYR A 28 -33.22 13.25 -8.38
C TYR A 28 -33.48 14.33 -9.44
N ASP A 29 -32.87 15.49 -9.28
CA ASP A 29 -32.85 16.55 -10.30
C ASP A 29 -31.59 16.35 -11.16
N VAL A 30 -31.77 15.93 -12.42
CA VAL A 30 -30.68 15.41 -13.25
C VAL A 30 -30.39 16.36 -14.41
N SER A 31 -29.12 16.73 -14.55
CA SER A 31 -28.59 17.48 -15.69
C SER A 31 -27.62 16.59 -16.48
N LEU A 32 -27.51 16.84 -17.79
CA LEU A 32 -26.68 16.05 -18.70
C LEU A 32 -25.61 16.93 -19.35
N ALA A 33 -24.40 16.38 -19.50
CA ALA A 33 -23.32 16.95 -20.30
C ALA A 33 -22.72 15.87 -21.21
N ALA A 34 -22.38 16.23 -22.44
CA ALA A 34 -21.80 15.30 -23.42
C ALA A 34 -20.27 15.20 -23.34
N ASP A 35 -19.62 16.19 -22.70
CA ASP A 35 -18.17 16.26 -22.56
C ASP A 35 -17.75 16.98 -21.28
N GLY A 36 -16.46 16.91 -20.96
CA GLY A 36 -15.91 17.50 -19.75
C GLY A 36 -16.00 19.02 -19.75
N GLU A 37 -15.83 19.68 -20.90
CA GLU A 37 -15.92 21.14 -21.02
C GLU A 37 -17.33 21.67 -20.74
N GLU A 38 -18.37 21.00 -21.23
CA GLU A 38 -19.76 21.25 -20.89
C GLU A 38 -20.03 21.01 -19.42
N ALA A 39 -19.56 19.89 -18.87
CA ALA A 39 -19.70 19.57 -17.45
C ALA A 39 -19.09 20.67 -16.55
N LEU A 40 -17.87 21.11 -16.86
CA LEU A 40 -17.19 22.17 -16.13
C LEU A 40 -17.93 23.52 -16.22
N ARG A 41 -18.49 23.86 -17.39
CA ARG A 41 -19.33 25.07 -17.54
C ARG A 41 -20.60 24.98 -16.69
N MET A 42 -21.26 23.83 -16.69
CA MET A 42 -22.49 23.62 -15.93
C MET A 42 -22.25 23.69 -14.43
N VAL A 43 -21.22 23.00 -13.92
CA VAL A 43 -20.86 23.04 -12.49
C VAL A 43 -20.52 24.45 -12.01
N ARG A 44 -19.92 25.28 -12.86
CA ARG A 44 -19.63 26.71 -12.55
C ARG A 44 -20.90 27.56 -12.46
N SER A 45 -21.94 27.22 -13.21
CA SER A 45 -23.21 27.96 -13.19
C SER A 45 -24.11 27.53 -12.04
N VAL A 46 -24.25 26.22 -11.82
CA VAL A 46 -25.07 25.61 -10.79
C VAL A 46 -24.33 24.39 -10.25
N ALA A 47 -23.88 24.45 -8.99
CA ALA A 47 -23.14 23.35 -8.38
C ALA A 47 -24.07 22.16 -8.10
N PRO A 48 -23.82 20.97 -8.68
CA PRO A 48 -24.57 19.76 -8.37
C PRO A 48 -24.17 19.19 -7.00
N ASP A 49 -24.99 18.28 -6.48
CA ASP A 49 -24.67 17.51 -5.28
C ASP A 49 -23.68 16.37 -5.58
N LEU A 50 -23.77 15.81 -6.77
CA LEU A 50 -22.98 14.68 -7.25
C LEU A 50 -22.76 14.78 -8.75
N VAL A 51 -21.57 14.39 -9.21
CA VAL A 51 -21.25 14.22 -10.64
C VAL A 51 -20.97 12.75 -10.91
N LEU A 52 -21.65 12.17 -11.90
CA LEU A 52 -21.32 10.89 -12.52
C LEU A 52 -20.50 11.20 -13.77
N LEU A 53 -19.24 10.79 -13.79
CA LEU A 53 -18.27 11.24 -14.80
C LEU A 53 -17.60 10.08 -15.52
N ASP A 54 -17.89 9.90 -16.80
CA ASP A 54 -17.16 8.93 -17.61
C ASP A 54 -15.70 9.35 -17.82
N ILE A 55 -14.81 8.36 -17.79
CA ILE A 55 -13.37 8.51 -17.96
C ILE A 55 -13.03 8.80 -19.41
N TRP A 56 -13.68 8.10 -20.34
CA TRP A 56 -13.34 8.13 -21.75
C TRP A 56 -14.31 9.02 -22.53
N ILE A 57 -14.26 10.32 -22.24
CA ILE A 57 -15.05 11.35 -22.94
C ILE A 57 -14.16 12.16 -23.90
N PRO A 58 -14.70 12.66 -25.02
CA PRO A 58 -13.95 13.47 -25.98
C PRO A 58 -13.60 14.83 -25.39
N GLY A 59 -12.51 15.43 -25.87
CA GLY A 59 -12.01 16.71 -25.34
C GLY A 59 -11.08 16.49 -24.15
N ILE A 60 -11.38 17.13 -23.03
CA ILE A 60 -10.71 16.83 -21.76
C ILE A 60 -11.20 15.48 -21.21
N ASP A 61 -10.28 14.60 -20.85
CA ASP A 61 -10.66 13.27 -20.35
C ASP A 61 -11.32 13.36 -18.96
N GLY A 62 -12.02 12.30 -18.53
CA GLY A 62 -12.73 12.31 -17.26
C GLY A 62 -11.81 12.46 -16.05
N ILE A 63 -10.55 12.03 -16.12
CA ILE A 63 -9.59 12.15 -15.02
C ILE A 63 -9.12 13.61 -14.87
N GLN A 64 -8.86 14.27 -15.98
CA GLN A 64 -8.56 15.71 -16.04
C GLN A 64 -9.77 16.52 -15.57
N THR A 65 -10.97 16.14 -16.02
CA THR A 65 -12.22 16.78 -15.59
C THR A 65 -12.43 16.63 -14.08
N LEU A 66 -12.17 15.45 -13.50
CA LEU A 66 -12.19 15.20 -12.06
C LEU A 66 -11.18 16.09 -11.32
N GLU A 67 -9.93 16.13 -11.78
CA GLU A 67 -8.88 16.93 -11.16
C GLU A 67 -9.25 18.41 -11.15
N ILE A 68 -9.83 18.92 -12.24
CA ILE A 68 -10.31 20.30 -12.31
C ILE A 68 -11.50 20.48 -11.35
N LEU A 69 -12.53 19.62 -11.40
CA LEU A 69 -13.70 19.67 -10.52
C LEU A 69 -13.34 19.72 -9.03
N LYS A 70 -12.46 18.82 -8.58
CA LYS A 70 -12.06 18.74 -7.17
C LYS A 70 -11.19 19.92 -6.72
N ASN A 71 -10.51 20.59 -7.65
CA ASN A 71 -9.73 21.79 -7.35
C ASN A 71 -10.60 23.04 -7.12
N PHE A 72 -11.72 23.22 -7.82
CA PHE A 72 -12.57 24.42 -7.66
C PHE A 72 -13.91 24.19 -6.95
N SER A 73 -14.39 22.95 -6.83
CA SER A 73 -15.61 22.59 -6.11
C SER A 73 -15.41 21.32 -5.29
N SER A 74 -14.64 21.44 -4.20
CA SER A 74 -14.31 20.31 -3.32
C SER A 74 -15.50 19.69 -2.60
N GLU A 75 -16.62 20.42 -2.48
CA GLU A 75 -17.87 19.93 -1.87
C GLU A 75 -18.69 19.04 -2.81
N THR A 76 -18.44 19.10 -4.12
CA THR A 76 -19.11 18.27 -5.12
C THR A 76 -18.51 16.87 -5.09
N GLU A 77 -19.35 15.88 -4.80
CA GLU A 77 -18.90 14.48 -4.88
C GLU A 77 -18.85 14.04 -6.34
N VAL A 78 -17.87 13.21 -6.69
CA VAL A 78 -17.66 12.75 -8.07
C VAL A 78 -17.48 11.25 -8.04
N ILE A 79 -18.29 10.53 -8.80
CA ILE A 79 -18.14 9.09 -9.04
C ILE A 79 -17.70 8.92 -10.48
N MET A 80 -16.61 8.18 -10.70
CA MET A 80 -16.11 7.91 -12.04
C MET A 80 -16.86 6.75 -12.69
N MET A 81 -17.08 6.80 -13.99
CA MET A 81 -17.63 5.71 -14.81
C MET A 81 -16.58 5.31 -15.87
N SER A 82 -16.45 4.04 -16.22
CA SER A 82 -15.56 3.62 -17.33
C SER A 82 -15.94 2.26 -17.91
N GLY A 83 -15.89 2.12 -19.23
CA GLY A 83 -16.08 0.84 -19.94
C GLY A 83 -14.84 -0.02 -20.11
N HIS A 84 -13.66 0.43 -19.68
CA HIS A 84 -12.44 -0.38 -19.60
C HIS A 84 -11.88 -0.27 -18.18
N GLY A 85 -12.12 -1.31 -17.37
CA GLY A 85 -11.74 -1.42 -15.95
C GLY A 85 -10.23 -1.53 -15.68
N ALA A 86 -9.44 -0.58 -16.16
CA ALA A 86 -8.04 -0.48 -15.75
C ALA A 86 -7.94 0.02 -14.30
N ILE A 87 -7.57 -0.88 -13.38
CA ILE A 87 -7.39 -0.65 -11.94
C ILE A 87 -6.53 0.60 -11.66
N ASP A 88 -5.51 0.84 -12.48
CA ASP A 88 -4.63 2.01 -12.37
C ASP A 88 -5.39 3.34 -12.49
N THR A 89 -6.45 3.38 -13.30
CA THR A 89 -7.27 4.57 -13.55
C THR A 89 -8.24 4.83 -12.39
N ALA A 90 -8.83 3.77 -11.84
CA ALA A 90 -9.69 3.85 -10.65
C ALA A 90 -8.88 4.31 -9.42
N VAL A 91 -7.70 3.72 -9.19
CA VAL A 91 -6.79 4.13 -8.11
C VAL A 91 -6.32 5.58 -8.30
N LYS A 92 -6.04 6.01 -9.53
CA LYS A 92 -5.70 7.40 -9.84
C LYS A 92 -6.87 8.35 -9.55
N ALA A 93 -8.08 7.99 -9.93
CA ALA A 93 -9.28 8.78 -9.67
C ALA A 93 -9.56 8.96 -8.16
N THR A 94 -9.49 7.89 -7.37
CA THR A 94 -9.68 7.98 -5.91
C THR A 94 -8.60 8.85 -5.26
N LYS A 95 -7.34 8.76 -5.72
CA LYS A 95 -6.24 9.65 -5.26
C LYS A 95 -6.49 11.12 -5.59
N LEU A 96 -7.20 11.41 -6.67
CA LEU A 96 -7.59 12.76 -7.09
C LEU A 96 -8.87 13.26 -6.38
N GLY A 97 -9.46 12.45 -5.51
CA GLY A 97 -10.59 12.84 -4.67
C GLY A 97 -11.95 12.41 -5.21
N ALA A 98 -12.02 11.52 -6.20
CA ALA A 98 -13.27 10.85 -6.52
C ALA A 98 -13.79 10.08 -5.31
N PHE A 99 -15.10 10.12 -5.09
CA PHE A 99 -15.77 9.39 -4.02
C PHE A 99 -15.73 7.89 -4.27
N ASP A 100 -16.03 7.48 -5.49
CA ASP A 100 -16.05 6.07 -5.89
C ASP A 100 -15.89 5.92 -7.42
N PHE A 101 -15.85 4.68 -7.89
CA PHE A 101 -15.73 4.30 -9.30
C PHE A 101 -16.74 3.20 -9.66
N ILE A 102 -17.35 3.30 -10.84
CA ILE A 102 -18.33 2.38 -11.38
C ILE A 102 -17.87 1.88 -12.75
N GLU A 103 -17.77 0.56 -12.91
CA GLU A 103 -17.44 -0.05 -14.20
C GLU A 103 -18.70 -0.18 -15.08
N LYS A 104 -18.60 0.23 -16.35
CA LYS A 104 -19.60 -0.03 -17.40
C LYS A 104 -19.30 -1.41 -18.02
N PRO A 105 -20.30 -2.29 -18.20
CA PRO A 105 -21.72 -2.07 -17.94
C PRO A 105 -22.07 -2.19 -16.46
N PHE A 106 -22.82 -1.22 -15.94
CA PHE A 106 -23.26 -1.18 -14.54
C PHE A 106 -24.72 -1.63 -14.38
N SER A 107 -25.04 -2.21 -13.22
CA SER A 107 -26.43 -2.49 -12.84
C SER A 107 -27.07 -1.27 -12.17
N LEU A 108 -28.39 -1.11 -12.35
CA LEU A 108 -29.17 -0.01 -11.74
C LEU A 108 -29.07 0.01 -10.21
N ASP A 109 -29.07 -1.17 -9.58
CA ASP A 109 -28.92 -1.28 -8.13
C ASP A 109 -27.54 -0.84 -7.65
N SER A 110 -26.48 -1.08 -8.44
CA SER A 110 -25.12 -0.68 -8.10
C SER A 110 -24.98 0.84 -8.13
N ILE A 111 -25.44 1.47 -9.22
CA ILE A 111 -25.33 2.94 -9.38
C ILE A 111 -26.17 3.69 -8.34
N LEU A 112 -27.40 3.23 -8.04
CA LEU A 112 -28.26 3.86 -7.04
C LEU A 112 -27.68 3.74 -5.61
N LYS A 113 -27.07 2.60 -5.27
CA LYS A 113 -26.39 2.43 -3.97
C LYS A 113 -25.19 3.36 -3.84
N THR A 114 -24.33 3.44 -4.84
CA THR A 114 -23.16 4.32 -4.81
C THR A 114 -23.54 5.80 -4.74
N ILE A 115 -24.57 6.21 -5.50
CA ILE A 115 -25.15 7.56 -5.43
C ILE A 115 -25.69 7.85 -4.03
N SER A 116 -26.45 6.92 -3.44
CA SER A 116 -26.99 7.08 -2.09
C SER A 116 -25.88 7.23 -1.05
N SER A 117 -24.82 6.42 -1.13
CA SER A 117 -23.67 6.51 -0.23
C SER A 117 -22.94 7.85 -0.36
N ALA A 118 -22.71 8.32 -1.59
CA ALA A 118 -22.07 9.60 -1.85
C ALA A 118 -22.87 10.79 -1.31
N LEU A 119 -24.20 10.77 -1.51
CA LEU A 119 -25.08 11.83 -1.03
C LEU A 119 -25.28 11.79 0.49
N SER A 120 -25.33 10.60 1.11
CA SER A 120 -25.38 10.46 2.58
C SER A 120 -24.08 10.98 3.21
N TYR A 121 -22.93 10.58 2.68
CA TYR A 121 -21.63 11.09 3.12
C TYR A 121 -21.53 12.62 3.01
N ARG A 122 -22.06 13.20 1.93
CA ARG A 122 -22.15 14.66 1.75
C ARG A 122 -23.12 15.32 2.74
N ARG A 123 -24.26 14.69 3.07
CA ARG A 123 -25.23 15.21 4.05
C ARG A 123 -24.69 15.17 5.47
N GLU A 124 -23.98 14.10 5.83
CA GLU A 124 -23.27 13.94 7.10
C GLU A 124 -22.12 14.96 7.25
N ARG A 125 -21.61 15.50 6.13
CA ARG A 125 -20.64 16.60 6.07
C ARG A 125 -21.23 18.01 6.23
N LYS A 126 -22.55 18.23 6.16
CA LYS A 126 -23.16 19.57 6.36
C LYS A 126 -23.70 19.77 7.79
N PRO A 127 -23.65 21.01 8.32
CA PRO A 127 -23.41 21.28 9.73
C PRO A 127 -24.67 21.07 10.58
N GLY A 128 -24.56 20.22 11.61
CA GLY A 128 -25.64 19.96 12.55
C GLY A 128 -25.40 18.81 13.53
N GLY A 129 -24.46 17.91 13.24
CA GLY A 129 -23.86 17.00 14.23
C GLY A 129 -22.60 17.63 14.80
N GLU A 130 -22.39 17.49 16.11
CA GLU A 130 -21.23 18.05 16.84
C GLU A 130 -19.93 17.96 16.03
N GLU A 131 -19.32 19.12 15.72
CA GLU A 131 -18.15 19.24 14.87
C GLU A 131 -17.01 18.33 15.34
N PHE A 132 -16.75 17.26 14.60
CA PHE A 132 -15.50 16.53 14.70
C PHE A 132 -14.44 17.35 13.97
N ASP A 133 -13.79 18.23 14.73
CA ASP A 133 -12.87 19.23 14.20
C ASP A 133 -11.65 18.55 13.52
N HIS A 134 -11.58 18.64 12.19
CA HIS A 134 -10.41 18.23 11.42
C HIS A 134 -9.12 18.90 11.92
N ASP A 135 -9.21 20.06 12.59
CA ASP A 135 -8.07 20.74 13.21
C ASP A 135 -7.57 20.01 14.47
N ILE A 136 -8.42 19.25 15.17
CA ILE A 136 -8.03 18.38 16.31
C ILE A 136 -7.18 17.21 15.80
N LEU A 137 -7.60 16.56 14.71
CA LEU A 137 -6.89 15.42 14.09
C LEU A 137 -5.49 15.84 13.57
N ILE A 138 -5.42 16.99 12.89
CA ILE A 138 -4.16 17.56 12.40
C ILE A 138 -3.30 18.06 13.57
N GLY A 139 -3.91 18.63 14.62
CA GLY A 139 -3.23 19.10 15.82
C GLY A 139 -2.55 17.99 16.64
N ASN A 140 -3.11 16.78 16.64
CA ASN A 140 -2.59 15.64 17.41
C ASN A 140 -1.19 15.18 16.95
N TRP A 141 -0.79 15.47 15.72
CA TRP A 141 0.58 15.22 15.22
C TRP A 141 1.68 15.93 16.01
N PHE A 142 1.31 16.99 16.71
CA PHE A 142 2.21 17.75 17.57
C PHE A 142 1.84 17.62 19.05
N ALA A 143 1.25 16.50 19.47
CA ALA A 143 1.01 16.16 20.87
C ALA A 143 2.32 15.77 21.58
N GLY A 144 2.35 15.91 22.92
CA GLY A 144 3.54 15.63 23.73
C GLY A 144 3.93 16.77 24.68
N LEU A 145 4.85 16.45 25.58
CA LEU A 145 5.33 17.34 26.64
C LEU A 145 6.81 17.72 26.52
N SER A 146 7.54 17.15 25.57
CA SER A 146 8.95 17.48 25.33
C SER A 146 9.17 18.94 24.97
N LEU A 147 10.38 19.44 25.25
CA LEU A 147 10.76 20.80 24.89
C LEU A 147 10.69 21.02 23.36
N PRO A 148 11.23 20.12 22.49
CA PRO A 148 11.13 20.29 21.04
C PRO A 148 9.70 20.42 20.52
N ILE A 149 8.74 19.67 21.08
CA ILE A 149 7.34 19.77 20.62
C ILE A 149 6.63 21.01 21.16
N LYS A 150 6.99 21.46 22.37
CA LYS A 150 6.52 22.76 22.89
C LYS A 150 7.01 23.91 22.03
N GLU A 151 8.28 23.90 21.63
CA GLU A 151 8.88 24.89 20.71
C GLU A 151 8.19 24.84 19.34
N THR A 152 7.94 23.65 18.80
CA THR A 152 7.19 23.48 17.55
C THR A 152 5.80 24.11 17.62
N ARG A 153 5.03 23.84 18.69
CA ARG A 153 3.71 24.44 18.89
C ARG A 153 3.78 25.95 19.09
N ALA A 154 4.78 26.45 19.82
CA ALA A 154 5.00 27.88 20.01
C ALA A 154 5.31 28.58 18.69
N PHE A 155 6.17 27.98 17.85
CA PHE A 155 6.45 28.48 16.51
C PHE A 155 5.20 28.50 15.66
N ILE A 156 4.42 27.40 15.60
CA ILE A 156 3.16 27.35 14.83
C ILE A 156 2.24 28.49 15.26
N LYS A 157 2.05 28.70 16.57
CA LYS A 157 1.22 29.78 17.11
C LYS A 157 1.72 31.16 16.66
N THR A 158 3.02 31.45 16.79
CA THR A 158 3.61 32.73 16.40
C THR A 158 3.59 32.94 14.88
N ALA A 159 3.87 31.92 14.09
CA ALA A 159 3.85 31.99 12.62
C ALA A 159 2.43 32.19 12.08
N SER A 160 1.40 31.77 12.81
CA SER A 160 -0.01 31.93 12.41
C SER A 160 -0.48 33.39 12.45
N THR A 161 0.12 34.23 13.31
CA THR A 161 -0.24 35.65 13.44
C THR A 161 0.50 36.58 12.46
N ARG A 162 1.39 36.01 11.63
CA ARG A 162 2.26 36.73 10.70
C ARG A 162 2.04 36.20 9.28
N ASN A 163 2.47 36.94 8.26
CA ASN A 163 2.36 36.53 6.85
C ASN A 163 3.73 36.27 6.19
N ASP A 164 4.80 36.18 6.99
CA ASP A 164 6.16 35.91 6.48
C ASP A 164 6.24 34.51 5.81
N PRO A 165 7.15 34.33 4.83
CA PRO A 165 7.47 33.02 4.28
C PRO A 165 7.98 32.06 5.36
N VAL A 166 7.55 30.80 5.33
CA VAL A 166 7.92 29.80 6.36
C VAL A 166 8.64 28.62 5.73
N LEU A 167 9.85 28.31 6.21
CA LEU A 167 10.54 27.06 5.89
C LEU A 167 10.37 26.06 7.03
N ILE A 168 10.03 24.82 6.69
CA ILE A 168 9.90 23.72 7.64
C ILE A 168 10.91 22.63 7.28
N SER A 169 11.86 22.36 8.17
CA SER A 169 12.95 21.40 7.98
C SER A 169 12.83 20.19 8.90
N GLY A 170 13.48 19.09 8.51
CA GLY A 170 13.53 17.86 9.29
C GLY A 170 13.45 16.59 8.43
N ALA A 171 13.60 15.43 9.05
CA ALA A 171 13.49 14.12 8.39
C ALA A 171 12.11 13.89 7.74
N SER A 172 12.03 12.87 6.87
CA SER A 172 10.76 12.44 6.26
C SER A 172 9.83 11.86 7.33
N GLY A 173 8.51 12.07 7.20
CA GLY A 173 7.52 11.50 8.12
C GLY A 173 7.29 12.26 9.43
N LEU A 174 7.81 13.47 9.59
CA LEU A 174 7.62 14.30 10.80
C LEU A 174 6.40 15.24 10.78
N GLY A 175 5.60 15.22 9.72
CA GLY A 175 4.42 16.09 9.60
C GLY A 175 4.71 17.52 9.15
N LYS A 176 5.71 17.75 8.28
CA LYS A 176 6.06 19.11 7.80
C LYS A 176 4.91 19.81 7.08
N GLU A 177 4.19 19.10 6.21
CA GLU A 177 2.99 19.64 5.55
C GLU A 177 1.88 19.95 6.57
N ILE A 178 1.70 19.09 7.55
CA ILE A 178 0.71 19.23 8.63
C ILE A 178 1.01 20.51 9.43
N ALA A 179 2.28 20.79 9.74
CA ALA A 179 2.67 22.06 10.36
C ALA A 179 2.33 23.28 9.48
N ALA A 180 2.61 23.24 8.17
CA ALA A 180 2.28 24.34 7.27
C ALA A 180 0.76 24.57 7.18
N ARG A 181 -0.03 23.49 7.08
CA ARG A 181 -1.50 23.56 7.07
C ARG A 181 -2.06 24.12 8.37
N LEU A 182 -1.53 23.71 9.52
CA LEU A 182 -1.95 24.28 10.82
C LEU A 182 -1.65 25.77 10.92
N ILE A 183 -0.49 26.22 10.44
CA ILE A 183 -0.14 27.65 10.43
C ILE A 183 -1.14 28.42 9.56
N HIS A 184 -1.45 27.90 8.36
CA HIS A 184 -2.41 28.52 7.46
C HIS A 184 -3.82 28.57 8.07
N LYS A 185 -4.30 27.44 8.60
CA LYS A 185 -5.63 27.31 9.22
C LYS A 185 -5.82 28.15 10.49
N LYS A 186 -4.74 28.46 11.22
CA LYS A 186 -4.78 29.35 12.39
C LYS A 186 -4.51 30.82 12.06
N SER A 187 -4.32 31.15 10.78
CA SER A 187 -4.06 32.52 10.33
C SER A 187 -5.34 33.24 9.90
N VAL A 188 -5.21 34.53 9.63
CA VAL A 188 -6.30 35.34 9.03
C VAL A 188 -6.71 34.85 7.64
N LYS A 189 -5.89 34.02 6.98
CA LYS A 189 -6.12 33.45 5.65
C LYS A 189 -6.64 32.00 5.69
N ARG A 190 -7.16 31.53 6.83
CA ARG A 190 -7.60 30.13 7.06
C ARG A 190 -8.59 29.56 6.03
N ASP A 191 -9.40 30.43 5.45
CA ASP A 191 -10.45 30.11 4.47
C ASP A 191 -9.97 30.32 3.02
N TYR A 192 -8.76 30.85 2.83
CA TYR A 192 -8.17 31.03 1.50
C TYR A 192 -7.50 29.71 1.01
N PRO A 193 -7.32 29.55 -0.30
CA PRO A 193 -6.69 28.35 -0.89
C PRO A 193 -5.33 28.01 -0.28
N PHE A 194 -5.04 26.73 -0.13
CA PHE A 194 -3.72 26.20 0.21
C PHE A 194 -3.27 25.24 -0.89
N VAL A 195 -2.42 25.73 -1.79
CA VAL A 195 -1.98 25.00 -2.98
C VAL A 195 -0.64 24.33 -2.71
N LYS A 196 -0.57 23.01 -2.93
CA LYS A 196 0.67 22.23 -2.78
C LYS A 196 1.36 22.05 -4.13
N ILE A 197 2.68 22.25 -4.15
CA ILE A 197 3.56 21.96 -5.28
C ILE A 197 4.56 20.88 -4.88
N ALA A 198 4.47 19.71 -5.52
CA ALA A 198 5.37 18.59 -5.31
C ALA A 198 6.68 18.79 -6.11
N CYS A 199 7.68 19.42 -5.51
CA CYS A 199 8.91 19.83 -6.20
C CYS A 199 9.73 18.66 -6.79
N ARG A 200 9.52 17.44 -6.30
CA ARG A 200 10.16 16.22 -6.81
C ARG A 200 9.73 15.83 -8.22
N LEU A 201 8.55 16.27 -8.64
CA LEU A 201 7.98 15.98 -9.96
C LEU A 201 8.34 17.05 -10.99
N LEU A 202 8.99 18.14 -10.56
CA LEU A 202 9.32 19.26 -11.43
C LEU A 202 10.69 19.05 -12.09
N ASN A 203 10.71 19.19 -13.41
CA ASN A 203 11.92 19.25 -14.22
C ASN A 203 12.00 20.63 -14.92
N GLU A 204 12.99 20.84 -15.79
CA GLU A 204 13.14 22.15 -16.46
C GLU A 204 11.98 22.49 -17.40
N GLU A 205 11.31 21.47 -17.95
CA GLU A 205 10.23 21.61 -18.92
C GLU A 205 8.88 21.89 -18.22
N SER A 206 8.62 21.26 -17.08
CA SER A 206 7.36 21.38 -16.34
C SER A 206 7.36 22.48 -15.27
N PHE A 207 8.52 23.07 -14.94
CA PHE A 207 8.63 24.03 -13.84
C PHE A 207 7.78 25.29 -14.08
N ASP A 208 7.83 25.85 -15.29
CA ASP A 208 7.15 27.11 -15.56
C ASP A 208 5.64 26.92 -15.65
N SER A 209 5.18 25.90 -16.37
CA SER A 209 3.76 25.57 -16.49
C SER A 209 3.12 25.19 -15.15
N ALA A 210 3.88 24.61 -14.23
CA ALA A 210 3.40 24.29 -12.90
C ALA A 210 3.22 25.51 -11.98
N LEU A 211 3.97 26.60 -12.21
CA LEU A 211 4.03 27.74 -11.28
C LEU A 211 3.44 29.03 -11.84
N PHE A 212 3.67 29.32 -13.12
CA PHE A 212 3.37 30.61 -13.73
C PHE A 212 2.35 30.49 -14.85
N SER A 213 1.33 31.32 -14.79
CA SER A 213 0.29 31.41 -15.82
C SER A 213 0.90 31.91 -17.13
N GLY A 214 0.43 31.41 -18.27
CA GLY A 214 0.95 31.80 -19.59
C GLY A 214 2.24 31.09 -20.02
N ALA A 215 2.75 30.14 -19.22
CA ALA A 215 3.93 29.33 -19.54
C ALA A 215 3.65 28.07 -20.40
N GLY A 216 2.38 27.72 -20.63
CA GLY A 216 2.00 26.62 -21.53
C GLY A 216 1.88 27.08 -22.99
N GLU A 217 2.20 26.19 -23.94
CA GLU A 217 1.93 26.44 -25.37
C GLU A 217 0.42 26.55 -25.61
N LYS A 218 -0.04 27.66 -26.21
CA LYS A 218 -1.41 27.76 -26.74
C LYS A 218 -1.54 26.79 -27.92
N LYS A 219 -2.10 25.60 -27.69
CA LYS A 219 -2.59 24.76 -28.79
C LYS A 219 -3.75 25.48 -29.50
N ASN A 220 -3.68 25.49 -30.82
CA ASN A 220 -4.56 26.24 -31.73
C ASN A 220 -6.05 26.09 -31.42
N GLY A 221 -6.77 27.22 -31.29
CA GLY A 221 -8.12 27.34 -31.84
C GLY A 221 -9.34 27.26 -30.92
N ALA A 222 -9.25 27.02 -29.61
CA ALA A 222 -10.41 27.06 -28.71
C ALA A 222 -10.36 28.28 -27.77
N ALA A 223 -11.41 29.11 -27.80
CA ALA A 223 -11.56 30.24 -26.90
C ALA A 223 -12.05 29.76 -25.52
N GLY A 224 -11.17 29.80 -24.51
CA GLY A 224 -11.57 29.82 -23.09
C GLY A 224 -10.88 28.79 -22.18
N GLY A 225 -10.02 29.28 -21.27
CA GLY A 225 -9.57 28.56 -20.07
C GLY A 225 -8.20 27.87 -20.20
N GLY A 226 -7.11 28.63 -20.04
CA GLY A 226 -5.81 27.99 -19.75
C GLY A 226 -5.83 27.45 -18.31
N ASP A 227 -5.31 26.25 -18.09
CA ASP A 227 -5.13 25.70 -16.73
C ASP A 227 -4.36 26.70 -15.86
N GLU A 228 -4.98 27.13 -14.75
CA GLU A 228 -4.39 28.09 -13.81
C GLU A 228 -3.13 27.49 -13.18
N ALA A 229 -2.03 28.24 -13.19
CA ALA A 229 -0.77 27.78 -12.63
C ALA A 229 -0.74 27.90 -11.10
N GLY A 230 0.22 27.26 -10.44
CA GLY A 230 0.25 27.12 -8.98
C GLY A 230 0.09 28.43 -8.18
N PHE A 231 0.71 29.52 -8.62
CA PHE A 231 0.56 30.83 -7.96
C PHE A 231 -0.80 31.50 -8.21
N GLU A 232 -1.42 31.24 -9.37
CA GLU A 232 -2.76 31.74 -9.69
C GLU A 232 -3.81 31.00 -8.87
N LYS A 233 -3.73 29.66 -8.82
CA LYS A 233 -4.56 28.81 -7.94
C LYS A 233 -4.45 29.21 -6.47
N ALA A 234 -3.26 29.62 -6.03
CA ALA A 234 -3.03 30.05 -4.66
C ALA A 234 -3.65 31.42 -4.37
N GLY A 235 -3.70 32.32 -5.37
CA GLY A 235 -4.23 33.66 -5.25
C GLY A 235 -3.64 34.41 -4.05
N GLU A 236 -4.52 34.92 -3.18
CA GLU A 236 -4.13 35.56 -1.92
C GLU A 236 -3.93 34.56 -0.77
N GLY A 237 -4.16 33.27 -0.98
CA GLY A 237 -4.01 32.21 0.02
C GLY A 237 -2.56 31.83 0.29
N ALA A 238 -2.24 30.55 0.17
CA ALA A 238 -0.94 29.99 0.45
C ALA A 238 -0.48 29.02 -0.62
N ILE A 239 0.82 29.02 -0.90
CA ILE A 239 1.50 28.03 -1.73
C ILE A 239 2.52 27.27 -0.88
N PHE A 240 2.53 25.95 -0.97
CA PHE A 240 3.42 25.06 -0.22
C PHE A 240 4.31 24.26 -1.16
N PHE A 241 5.61 24.58 -1.16
CA PHE A 241 6.63 23.85 -1.90
C PHE A 241 7.11 22.65 -1.11
N ASP A 242 6.57 21.47 -1.41
CA ASP A 242 6.99 20.23 -0.77
C ASP A 242 8.31 19.73 -1.36
N ARG A 243 9.33 19.60 -0.51
CA ARG A 243 10.70 19.18 -0.86
C ARG A 243 11.38 20.13 -1.84
N ILE A 244 11.41 21.41 -1.48
CA ILE A 244 12.11 22.45 -2.27
C ILE A 244 13.61 22.12 -2.46
N ASP A 245 14.20 21.34 -1.54
CA ASP A 245 15.57 20.80 -1.63
C ASP A 245 15.79 19.83 -2.81
N LYS A 246 14.72 19.31 -3.41
CA LYS A 246 14.78 18.35 -4.53
C LYS A 246 14.76 18.99 -5.90
N LEU A 247 14.47 20.29 -5.99
CA LEU A 247 14.70 21.05 -7.22
C LEU A 247 16.19 21.09 -7.57
N SER A 248 16.51 21.12 -8.87
CA SER A 248 17.87 21.41 -9.31
C SER A 248 18.32 22.80 -8.81
N LEU A 249 19.62 23.01 -8.59
CA LEU A 249 20.12 24.31 -8.15
C LEU A 249 19.74 25.45 -9.11
N LYS A 250 19.62 25.15 -10.41
CA LYS A 250 19.15 26.08 -11.44
C LYS A 250 17.69 26.49 -11.19
N LEU A 251 16.80 25.52 -10.96
CA LEU A 251 15.39 25.78 -10.64
C LEU A 251 15.20 26.46 -9.29
N GLN A 252 16.00 26.12 -8.27
CA GLN A 252 15.99 26.81 -6.98
C GLN A 252 16.36 28.30 -7.12
N ARG A 253 17.39 28.63 -7.90
CA ARG A 253 17.76 30.03 -8.20
C ARG A 253 16.67 30.75 -8.98
N ARG A 254 16.02 30.05 -9.91
CA ARG A 254 14.92 30.59 -10.71
C ARG A 254 13.71 30.90 -9.82
N LEU A 255 13.33 29.97 -8.94
CA LEU A 255 12.27 30.17 -7.95
C LEU A 255 12.58 31.35 -7.04
N LEU A 256 13.80 31.43 -6.50
CA LEU A 256 14.23 32.55 -5.66
C LEU A 256 14.10 33.89 -6.39
N LYS A 257 14.51 33.96 -7.66
CA LYS A 257 14.38 35.17 -8.47
C LYS A 257 12.92 35.56 -8.66
N ALA A 258 12.04 34.58 -8.93
CA ALA A 258 10.61 34.83 -9.02
C ALA A 258 10.07 35.40 -7.70
N LEU A 259 10.33 34.73 -6.58
CA LEU A 259 9.84 35.12 -5.26
C LEU A 259 10.33 36.51 -4.79
N THR A 260 11.55 36.90 -5.13
CA THR A 260 12.14 38.16 -4.67
C THR A 260 11.91 39.34 -5.61
N SER A 261 11.98 39.12 -6.93
CA SER A 261 11.87 40.22 -7.91
C SER A 261 10.48 40.34 -8.52
N GLY A 262 9.65 39.31 -8.42
CA GLY A 262 8.40 39.20 -9.19
C GLY A 262 8.63 39.14 -10.69
N VAL A 263 9.85 38.93 -11.17
CA VAL A 263 10.16 38.90 -12.62
C VAL A 263 10.57 37.50 -13.05
N VAL A 264 9.83 36.95 -14.01
CA VAL A 264 10.05 35.62 -14.59
C VAL A 264 10.27 35.75 -16.09
N LYS A 265 11.16 34.93 -16.65
CA LYS A 265 11.30 34.81 -18.11
C LYS A 265 10.41 33.67 -18.60
N LEU A 266 9.35 33.97 -19.34
CA LEU A 266 8.43 33.00 -19.95
C LEU A 266 8.54 33.14 -21.48
N HIS A 267 8.69 32.02 -22.20
CA HIS A 267 8.80 32.02 -23.67
C HIS A 267 9.79 33.07 -24.25
N GLY A 268 10.92 33.29 -23.59
CA GLY A 268 11.92 34.26 -24.03
C GLY A 268 11.66 35.72 -23.60
N LYS A 269 10.44 36.06 -23.13
CA LYS A 269 10.06 37.40 -22.67
C LYS A 269 10.13 37.52 -21.15
N LEU A 270 10.47 38.71 -20.65
CA LEU A 270 10.41 38.99 -19.22
C LEU A 270 8.98 39.45 -18.87
N GLU A 271 8.36 38.74 -17.94
CA GLU A 271 7.04 39.05 -17.40
C GLU A 271 7.15 39.42 -15.93
N LYS A 272 6.36 40.42 -15.52
CA LYS A 272 6.26 40.86 -14.13
C LYS A 272 5.00 40.24 -13.53
N LEU A 273 5.18 39.39 -12.53
CA LEU A 273 4.17 38.67 -11.79
C LEU A 273 4.14 39.17 -10.35
N GLU A 274 2.93 39.37 -9.81
CA GLU A 274 2.73 39.73 -8.42
C GLU A 274 2.23 38.52 -7.64
N PHE A 275 3.02 38.06 -6.66
CA PHE A 275 2.69 36.90 -5.84
C PHE A 275 2.10 37.35 -4.51
N LYS A 276 0.77 37.27 -4.37
CA LYS A 276 0.04 37.63 -3.13
C LYS A 276 -0.08 36.49 -2.13
N SER A 277 0.18 35.26 -2.58
CA SER A 277 0.12 34.05 -1.77
C SER A 277 1.23 34.02 -0.72
N ARG A 278 0.92 33.57 0.48
CA ARG A 278 1.93 33.26 1.49
C ARG A 278 2.73 32.03 1.06
N VAL A 279 4.06 32.08 1.19
CA VAL A 279 4.93 30.99 0.75
C VAL A 279 5.35 30.11 1.93
N PHE A 280 5.05 28.82 1.83
CA PHE A 280 5.56 27.78 2.71
C PHE A 280 6.49 26.85 1.92
N ALA A 281 7.52 26.30 2.56
CA ALA A 281 8.38 25.31 1.94
C ALA A 281 8.79 24.21 2.93
N SER A 282 8.97 22.99 2.43
CA SER A 282 9.49 21.84 3.18
C SER A 282 10.86 21.42 2.65
N CYS A 283 11.78 21.07 3.54
CA CYS A 283 13.06 20.47 3.15
C CYS A 283 13.48 19.33 4.08
N GLY A 284 14.56 18.64 3.72
CA GLY A 284 15.25 17.69 4.59
C GLY A 284 15.92 18.37 5.79
N GLU A 285 16.83 17.65 6.45
CA GLU A 285 17.69 18.25 7.46
C GLU A 285 18.68 19.22 6.80
N ILE A 286 18.88 20.37 7.43
CA ILE A 286 19.83 21.39 6.98
C ILE A 286 21.13 21.13 7.73
N GLU A 287 22.14 20.60 7.03
CA GLU A 287 23.50 20.45 7.57
C GLU A 287 24.22 21.81 7.52
N ASP A 288 24.91 22.18 8.60
CA ASP A 288 25.71 23.41 8.68
C ASP A 288 27.07 23.29 7.96
N ASN A 289 27.49 22.08 7.60
CA ASN A 289 28.82 21.83 7.05
C ASN A 289 28.79 21.70 5.52
N GLY A 290 29.73 22.38 4.85
CA GLY A 290 29.85 22.54 3.38
C GLY A 290 30.11 21.27 2.56
N SER A 291 29.33 20.21 2.79
CA SER A 291 29.36 18.96 2.03
C SER A 291 28.68 19.15 0.66
N ARG A 292 29.36 18.70 -0.41
CA ARG A 292 28.97 18.86 -1.82
C ARG A 292 27.79 17.95 -2.25
N LYS A 293 26.73 17.81 -1.44
CA LYS A 293 25.51 17.09 -1.85
C LYS A 293 24.37 18.07 -2.17
N ARG A 294 23.49 17.69 -3.11
CA ARG A 294 22.31 18.47 -3.56
C ARG A 294 21.43 18.82 -2.35
N GLY A 295 21.49 20.07 -1.89
CA GLY A 295 20.71 20.61 -0.76
C GLY A 295 20.06 21.96 -1.08
N LEU A 296 19.51 22.64 -0.07
CA LEU A 296 18.83 23.93 -0.23
C LEU A 296 19.83 25.06 -0.49
N ALA A 297 19.65 25.79 -1.60
CA ALA A 297 20.52 26.89 -2.00
C ALA A 297 20.57 27.99 -0.93
N LYS A 298 21.76 28.59 -0.72
CA LYS A 298 21.99 29.66 0.26
C LYS A 298 20.95 30.80 0.15
N GLY A 299 20.67 31.28 -1.06
CA GLY A 299 19.70 32.36 -1.24
C GLY A 299 18.26 32.01 -0.84
N LEU A 300 17.82 30.74 -1.02
CA LEU A 300 16.51 30.30 -0.51
C LEU A 300 16.52 30.19 1.02
N ARG A 301 17.64 29.74 1.62
CA ARG A 301 17.78 29.73 3.09
C ARG A 301 17.68 31.14 3.68
N GLU A 302 18.31 32.12 3.04
CA GLU A 302 18.23 33.52 3.44
C GLU A 302 16.81 34.10 3.25
N TYR A 303 16.14 33.76 2.15
CA TYR A 303 14.75 34.17 1.90
C TYR A 303 13.77 33.71 3.00
N PHE A 304 13.95 32.50 3.51
CA PHE A 304 13.15 31.96 4.62
C PHE A 304 13.75 32.22 6.02
N GLY A 305 14.86 32.97 6.11
CA GLY A 305 15.65 33.10 7.33
C GLY A 305 14.89 33.75 8.50
N THR A 306 13.85 34.53 8.22
CA THR A 306 13.01 35.20 9.23
C THR A 306 12.02 34.26 9.93
N ALA A 307 11.69 33.12 9.30
CA ALA A 307 10.75 32.14 9.85
C ALA A 307 11.10 30.73 9.38
N THR A 308 11.95 30.05 10.15
CA THR A 308 12.33 28.65 9.92
C THR A 308 11.96 27.79 11.14
N LEU A 309 11.15 26.75 10.92
CA LEU A 309 10.82 25.73 11.89
C LEU A 309 11.62 24.46 11.60
N ARG A 310 12.41 24.02 12.57
CA ARG A 310 13.02 22.70 12.56
C ARG A 310 12.18 21.75 13.40
N ILE A 311 11.65 20.69 12.79
CA ILE A 311 10.95 19.62 13.53
C ILE A 311 11.97 18.55 13.87
N GLU A 312 12.21 18.34 15.17
CA GLU A 312 13.15 17.32 15.65
C GLU A 312 12.64 15.89 15.38
N PRO A 313 13.56 14.93 15.12
CA PRO A 313 13.19 13.54 14.89
C PRO A 313 12.53 12.93 16.13
N LEU A 314 11.70 11.91 15.91
CA LEU A 314 10.98 11.21 16.98
C LEU A 314 11.94 10.60 18.01
N SER A 315 13.17 10.24 17.61
CA SER A 315 14.24 9.77 18.49
C SER A 315 14.64 10.79 19.56
N ALA A 316 14.63 12.09 19.24
CA ALA A 316 14.93 13.19 20.16
C ALA A 316 13.76 13.54 21.09
N ARG A 317 12.56 13.03 20.78
CA ARG A 317 11.32 13.25 21.56
C ARG A 317 10.58 11.95 21.90
N ARG A 318 11.32 10.86 22.14
CA ARG A 318 10.75 9.52 22.45
C ARG A 318 9.77 9.51 23.64
N GLN A 319 9.92 10.46 24.56
CA GLN A 319 9.01 10.62 25.69
C GLN A 319 7.58 11.01 25.29
N ASP A 320 7.38 11.55 24.08
CA ASP A 320 6.07 11.97 23.57
C ASP A 320 5.29 10.82 22.90
N ILE A 321 5.95 9.69 22.59
CA ILE A 321 5.32 8.52 21.96
C ILE A 321 4.02 8.09 22.67
N PRO A 322 3.96 7.97 24.02
CA PRO A 322 2.72 7.57 24.69
C PRO A 322 1.55 8.51 24.45
N GLU A 323 1.79 9.82 24.37
CA GLU A 323 0.74 10.81 24.16
C GLU A 323 0.27 10.80 22.71
N LEU A 324 1.20 10.76 21.75
CA LEU A 324 0.91 10.55 20.33
C LEU A 324 0.09 9.28 20.12
N THR A 325 0.48 8.18 20.75
CA THR A 325 -0.21 6.90 20.62
C THR A 325 -1.65 6.99 21.07
N ARG A 326 -1.91 7.54 22.26
CA ARG A 326 -3.28 7.68 22.78
C ARG A 326 -4.13 8.58 21.90
N LYS A 327 -3.56 9.67 21.40
CA LYS A 327 -4.27 10.60 20.50
C LYS A 327 -4.63 9.93 19.18
N PHE A 328 -3.67 9.34 18.48
CA PHE A 328 -3.93 8.62 17.25
C PHE A 328 -4.90 7.44 17.46
N THR A 329 -4.79 6.71 18.57
CA THR A 329 -5.74 5.63 18.89
C THR A 329 -7.16 6.16 18.96
N ARG A 330 -7.40 7.29 19.65
CA ARG A 330 -8.73 7.92 19.70
C ARG A 330 -9.21 8.38 18.33
N ASP A 331 -8.32 9.01 17.56
CA ASP A 331 -8.61 9.52 16.22
C ASP A 331 -9.09 8.38 15.31
N PHE A 332 -8.37 7.26 15.31
CA PHE A 332 -8.74 6.09 14.52
C PHE A 332 -9.92 5.32 15.10
N SER A 333 -10.03 5.23 16.43
CA SER A 333 -11.16 4.56 17.06
C SER A 333 -12.46 5.24 16.66
N PHE A 334 -12.48 6.57 16.66
CA PHE A 334 -13.62 7.32 16.15
C PHE A 334 -13.81 7.15 14.63
N LYS A 335 -12.73 7.31 13.83
CA LYS A 335 -12.77 7.19 12.36
C LYS A 335 -13.36 5.85 11.89
N TYR A 336 -13.10 4.76 12.63
CA TYR A 336 -13.49 3.41 12.25
C TYR A 336 -14.63 2.83 13.08
N ASP A 337 -15.34 3.67 13.85
CA ASP A 337 -16.44 3.25 14.72
C ASP A 337 -16.07 2.07 15.64
N LYS A 338 -14.91 2.21 16.30
CA LYS A 338 -14.36 1.27 17.28
C LYS A 338 -14.48 1.86 18.68
N ASN A 339 -14.57 0.98 19.68
CA ASN A 339 -14.61 1.35 21.10
C ASN A 339 -13.31 0.99 21.81
N ILE A 340 -12.17 1.48 21.32
CA ILE A 340 -10.87 1.25 21.95
C ILE A 340 -10.65 2.35 22.99
N GLU A 341 -10.80 1.98 24.26
CA GLU A 341 -10.70 2.88 25.40
C GLU A 341 -9.27 2.97 25.94
N THR A 342 -8.50 1.88 25.83
CA THR A 342 -7.20 1.77 26.50
C THR A 342 -6.07 1.33 25.58
N VAL A 343 -4.86 1.80 25.92
CA VAL A 343 -3.61 1.36 25.30
C VAL A 343 -2.74 0.80 26.42
N ASP A 344 -2.40 -0.48 26.34
CA ASP A 344 -1.65 -1.15 27.38
C ASP A 344 -0.19 -0.64 27.48
N GLY A 345 0.46 -0.92 28.61
CA GLY A 345 1.84 -0.51 28.82
C GLY A 345 2.87 -1.25 27.95
N ASN A 346 2.56 -2.46 27.47
CA ASN A 346 3.45 -3.28 26.64
C ASN A 346 3.48 -2.78 25.18
N PHE A 347 2.36 -2.32 24.63
CA PHE A 347 2.20 -1.64 23.36
C PHE A 347 3.07 -0.38 23.33
N ILE A 348 2.94 0.46 24.37
CA ILE A 348 3.79 1.65 24.52
C ILE A 348 5.28 1.31 24.64
N LYS A 349 5.63 0.26 25.42
CA LYS A 349 7.01 -0.20 25.54
C LYS A 349 7.58 -0.69 24.21
N ALA A 350 6.78 -1.42 23.42
CA ALA A 350 7.17 -1.90 22.10
C ALA A 350 7.48 -0.73 21.17
N LEU A 351 6.57 0.25 21.07
CA LEU A 351 6.78 1.46 20.27
C LEU A 351 8.04 2.25 20.69
N LYS A 352 8.28 2.40 22.00
CA LYS A 352 9.46 3.12 22.51
C LYS A 352 10.79 2.44 22.20
N ARG A 353 10.82 1.11 22.14
CA ARG A 353 12.03 0.32 21.83
C ARG A 353 12.35 0.29 20.34
N SER A 354 11.39 0.63 19.49
CA SER A 354 11.55 0.62 18.05
C SER A 354 12.37 1.80 17.53
N SER A 355 13.01 1.59 16.38
CA SER A 355 13.81 2.59 15.68
C SER A 355 12.92 3.65 14.99
N LEU A 356 11.72 3.26 14.54
CA LEU A 356 10.73 4.10 13.84
C LEU A 356 11.39 4.98 12.76
N PRO A 357 12.08 4.40 11.76
CA PRO A 357 12.78 5.15 10.72
C PRO A 357 11.86 6.10 9.92
N GLY A 358 10.59 5.76 9.74
CA GLY A 358 9.54 6.59 9.16
C GLY A 358 8.91 7.61 10.12
N GLN A 359 9.50 7.78 11.31
CA GLN A 359 9.20 8.83 12.29
C GLN A 359 7.73 8.80 12.75
N THR A 360 7.09 9.96 12.88
CA THR A 360 5.72 10.09 13.34
C THR A 360 4.71 9.47 12.36
N GLN A 361 4.99 9.48 11.05
CA GLN A 361 4.15 8.83 10.05
C GLN A 361 4.13 7.31 10.21
N GLU A 362 5.27 6.68 10.45
CA GLU A 362 5.30 5.24 10.71
C GLU A 362 4.56 4.89 12.00
N LEU A 363 4.75 5.70 13.06
CA LEU A 363 3.98 5.56 14.30
C LEU A 363 2.46 5.66 14.04
N TYR A 364 2.02 6.67 13.29
CA TYR A 364 0.62 6.88 12.90
C TYR A 364 0.05 5.65 12.19
N ASN A 365 0.75 5.13 11.19
CA ASN A 365 0.32 3.96 10.42
C ASN A 365 0.26 2.68 11.27
N ILE A 366 1.25 2.44 12.15
CA ILE A 366 1.26 1.28 13.06
C ILE A 366 0.03 1.32 13.97
N ILE A 367 -0.33 2.50 14.48
CA ILE A 367 -1.48 2.65 15.37
C ILE A 367 -2.79 2.50 14.59
N GLU A 368 -2.88 3.04 13.37
CA GLU A 368 -4.05 2.85 12.49
C GLU A 368 -4.33 1.36 12.26
N LEU A 369 -3.29 0.61 11.89
CA LEU A 369 -3.36 -0.83 11.65
C LEU A 369 -3.67 -1.59 12.95
N ALA A 370 -3.08 -1.22 14.08
CA ALA A 370 -3.38 -1.83 15.36
C ALA A 370 -4.84 -1.62 15.78
N VAL A 371 -5.41 -0.42 15.55
CA VAL A 371 -6.82 -0.13 15.79
C VAL A 371 -7.73 -0.96 14.89
N LEU A 372 -7.39 -1.12 13.60
CA LEU A 372 -8.12 -1.99 12.66
C LEU A 372 -8.00 -3.49 13.02
N ALA A 373 -6.88 -3.89 13.62
CA ALA A 373 -6.64 -5.26 14.09
C ALA A 373 -7.35 -5.58 15.41
N CYS A 374 -7.63 -4.56 16.22
CA CYS A 374 -8.21 -4.72 17.54
C CYS A 374 -9.71 -5.02 17.44
N GLU A 375 -10.09 -6.14 18.04
CA GLU A 375 -11.50 -6.56 18.20
C GLU A 375 -12.05 -6.22 19.59
N GLY A 376 -11.19 -5.89 20.55
CA GLY A 376 -11.55 -5.49 21.91
C GLY A 376 -11.45 -3.98 22.16
N ASP A 377 -11.47 -3.61 23.44
CA ASP A 377 -11.39 -2.22 23.92
C ASP A 377 -9.96 -1.76 24.26
N THR A 378 -8.97 -2.65 24.06
CA THR A 378 -7.61 -2.48 24.56
C THR A 378 -6.58 -2.83 23.50
N LEU A 379 -5.73 -1.86 23.14
CA LEU A 379 -4.52 -2.13 22.33
C LEU A 379 -3.44 -2.76 23.20
N THR A 380 -3.20 -4.05 22.99
CA THR A 380 -2.16 -4.81 23.69
C THR A 380 -0.88 -4.97 22.88
N GLY A 381 0.24 -5.28 23.55
CA GLY A 381 1.53 -5.54 22.89
C GLY A 381 1.53 -6.62 21.80
N GLU A 382 0.52 -7.49 21.74
CA GLU A 382 0.33 -8.50 20.68
C GLU A 382 -0.06 -7.87 19.33
N HIS A 383 -0.67 -6.68 19.36
CA HIS A 383 -1.12 -5.94 18.18
C HIS A 383 0.01 -5.18 17.45
N ILE A 384 1.29 -5.34 17.85
CA ILE A 384 2.44 -4.67 17.22
C ILE A 384 3.55 -5.67 16.88
N ILE A 385 4.00 -5.67 15.61
CA ILE A 385 5.38 -6.05 15.25
C ILE A 385 5.96 -4.98 14.31
N ILE A 386 7.08 -4.38 14.74
CA ILE A 386 7.83 -3.37 13.97
C ILE A 386 9.08 -4.04 13.41
N ALA A 387 9.18 -4.08 12.08
CA ALA A 387 10.31 -4.65 11.36
C ALA A 387 11.61 -3.87 11.60
N GLY A 388 12.74 -4.58 11.61
CA GLY A 388 14.06 -3.96 11.40
C GLY A 388 14.97 -3.80 12.61
N GLN A 389 14.90 -4.66 13.63
CA GLN A 389 16.03 -4.82 14.54
C GLN A 389 16.99 -5.88 13.99
N GLY A 390 17.99 -5.43 13.23
CA GLY A 390 19.20 -6.22 13.02
C GLY A 390 19.86 -6.51 14.37
N ARG A 391 19.62 -7.70 14.92
CA ARG A 391 20.56 -8.31 15.85
C ARG A 391 21.55 -9.12 15.04
N VAL A 392 22.78 -8.63 14.95
CA VAL A 392 23.94 -9.51 14.84
C VAL A 392 23.92 -10.34 16.13
N MET A 393 23.47 -11.59 16.02
CA MET A 393 23.43 -12.51 17.14
C MET A 393 24.83 -13.15 17.26
N ASN A 394 25.79 -12.40 17.78
CA ASN A 394 26.99 -12.98 18.37
C ASN A 394 26.74 -13.15 19.88
N ASP A 395 27.00 -14.38 20.35
CA ASP A 395 26.95 -14.85 21.73
C ASP A 395 25.61 -14.77 22.45
N VAL A 396 24.75 -15.76 22.20
CA VAL A 396 23.96 -16.37 23.28
C VAL A 396 24.28 -17.86 23.28
N ARG A 397 25.03 -18.29 24.31
CA ARG A 397 25.21 -19.71 24.66
C ARG A 397 23.85 -20.39 24.64
N MET A 398 23.71 -21.41 23.80
CA MET A 398 22.55 -22.29 23.77
C MET A 398 22.36 -22.93 25.16
N SER A 399 21.43 -22.37 25.93
CA SER A 399 20.70 -23.16 26.91
C SER A 399 19.57 -23.83 26.14
N LYS A 400 19.56 -25.16 26.16
CA LYS A 400 18.52 -25.99 25.55
C LYS A 400 17.16 -25.52 26.07
N PRO A 401 16.15 -25.30 25.21
CA PRO A 401 14.78 -25.24 25.67
C PRO A 401 14.40 -26.65 26.13
N ASP A 402 14.10 -26.80 27.41
CA ASP A 402 13.34 -27.93 27.93
C ASP A 402 11.96 -27.90 27.28
N ASN A 403 11.84 -28.62 26.16
CA ASN A 403 10.57 -29.01 25.57
C ASN A 403 10.52 -30.53 25.58
N GLN A 404 10.55 -31.12 26.77
CA GLN A 404 9.97 -32.45 26.94
C GLN A 404 8.44 -32.29 26.88
N PRO A 405 7.74 -33.03 26.00
CA PRO A 405 6.29 -33.04 26.05
C PRO A 405 5.83 -33.62 27.39
N ALA A 406 4.94 -32.90 28.09
CA ALA A 406 4.32 -33.39 29.30
C ALA A 406 3.67 -34.77 29.04
N PRO A 407 3.96 -35.81 29.84
CA PRO A 407 3.36 -37.12 29.64
C PRO A 407 1.91 -37.08 30.12
N GLY A 408 0.98 -37.16 29.19
CA GLY A 408 -0.43 -37.41 29.50
C GLY A 408 -1.41 -36.34 29.03
N GLN A 409 -1.56 -36.19 27.71
CA GLN A 409 -2.86 -35.84 27.15
C GLN A 409 -3.32 -37.01 26.29
N LYS A 410 -4.33 -37.72 26.81
CA LYS A 410 -4.97 -38.85 26.14
C LYS A 410 -5.50 -38.36 24.80
N ALA A 411 -5.00 -38.94 23.72
CA ALA A 411 -5.61 -38.87 22.41
C ALA A 411 -7.09 -39.26 22.55
N VAL A 412 -7.99 -38.29 22.36
CA VAL A 412 -9.40 -38.59 22.12
C VAL A 412 -9.42 -39.40 20.83
N THR A 413 -9.59 -40.71 20.99
CA THR A 413 -9.55 -41.67 19.90
C THR A 413 -10.86 -41.52 19.13
N VAL A 414 -10.85 -40.67 18.10
CA VAL A 414 -11.94 -40.66 17.10
C VAL A 414 -11.91 -42.01 16.39
N LYS A 415 -12.89 -42.85 16.71
CA LYS A 415 -13.11 -44.15 16.07
C LYS A 415 -13.24 -43.96 14.56
N GLY A 416 -12.33 -44.55 13.80
CA GLY A 416 -12.37 -44.61 12.32
C GLY A 416 -11.36 -43.69 11.63
N LYS A 417 -10.09 -44.07 11.61
CA LYS A 417 -9.02 -43.37 10.87
C LYS A 417 -9.36 -43.20 9.38
N LYS A 418 -9.58 -41.98 8.91
CA LYS A 418 -9.26 -41.63 7.51
C LYS A 418 -7.78 -41.25 7.47
N LYS A 419 -6.92 -42.10 6.88
CA LYS A 419 -5.43 -41.99 6.85
C LYS A 419 -4.84 -40.64 6.36
N ASN A 420 -5.66 -39.76 5.78
CA ASN A 420 -5.22 -38.55 5.08
C ASN A 420 -5.74 -37.25 5.71
N PHE A 421 -6.16 -37.25 6.97
CA PHE A 421 -6.68 -36.05 7.63
C PHE A 421 -5.68 -35.56 8.69
N GLN A 422 -5.56 -34.24 8.83
CA GLN A 422 -4.81 -33.58 9.89
C GLN A 422 -5.65 -32.49 10.55
N PRO A 423 -5.37 -32.11 11.81
CA PRO A 423 -6.03 -30.99 12.45
C PRO A 423 -5.88 -29.71 11.62
N GLN A 424 -6.95 -28.90 11.58
CA GLN A 424 -6.88 -27.54 11.08
C GLN A 424 -6.14 -26.65 12.08
N ARG A 425 -5.49 -25.59 11.59
CA ARG A 425 -4.73 -24.65 12.41
C ARG A 425 -5.01 -23.20 12.04
N THR A 426 -4.90 -22.35 13.05
CA THR A 426 -4.93 -20.89 12.97
C THR A 426 -3.85 -20.32 13.88
N ILE A 427 -3.70 -19.01 13.94
CA ILE A 427 -2.98 -18.34 15.04
C ILE A 427 -3.90 -18.10 16.24
N GLY A 428 -3.32 -17.83 17.40
CA GLY A 428 -4.02 -17.65 18.67
C GLY A 428 -4.38 -16.22 19.02
N ALA A 429 -3.69 -15.24 18.45
CA ALA A 429 -3.91 -13.81 18.60
C ALA A 429 -3.63 -13.09 17.27
N SER A 430 -4.31 -11.96 17.05
CA SER A 430 -4.04 -11.11 15.88
C SER A 430 -2.68 -10.43 16.00
N VAL A 431 -1.95 -10.35 14.89
CA VAL A 431 -0.57 -9.82 14.84
C VAL A 431 -0.38 -8.95 13.62
N VAL A 432 0.49 -7.94 13.72
CA VAL A 432 0.70 -6.93 12.68
C VAL A 432 2.16 -6.92 12.23
N LEU A 433 2.43 -6.94 10.93
CA LEU A 433 3.78 -6.72 10.36
C LEU A 433 3.75 -5.53 9.41
N CYS A 434 4.61 -4.55 9.63
CA CYS A 434 4.76 -3.40 8.74
C CYS A 434 6.08 -3.48 7.96
N GLY A 435 6.05 -3.08 6.69
CA GLY A 435 7.21 -3.08 5.82
C GLY A 435 7.02 -2.20 4.59
N GLU A 436 7.62 -2.61 3.48
CA GLU A 436 7.58 -1.90 2.21
C GLU A 436 7.41 -2.94 1.11
N GLY A 437 6.62 -2.64 0.09
CA GLY A 437 6.48 -3.52 -1.08
C GLY A 437 7.76 -3.56 -1.90
N LEU A 438 8.08 -4.70 -2.50
CA LEU A 438 9.26 -4.84 -3.37
C LEU A 438 9.09 -4.05 -4.66
N HIS A 439 7.90 -4.14 -5.26
CA HIS A 439 7.63 -3.58 -6.57
C HIS A 439 7.12 -2.15 -6.48
N SER A 440 6.19 -1.87 -5.56
CA SER A 440 5.63 -0.52 -5.41
C SER A 440 6.56 0.47 -4.70
N GLY A 441 7.45 0.00 -3.82
CA GLY A 441 8.22 0.86 -2.92
C GLY A 441 7.37 1.64 -1.89
N LEU A 442 6.07 1.34 -1.82
CA LEU A 442 5.15 1.96 -0.88
C LEU A 442 5.23 1.24 0.47
N LYS A 443 5.00 1.99 1.55
CA LYS A 443 4.81 1.40 2.86
C LYS A 443 3.54 0.55 2.83
N THR A 444 3.70 -0.71 3.21
CA THR A 444 2.61 -1.68 3.30
C THR A 444 2.67 -2.36 4.66
N GLY A 445 1.59 -2.99 5.05
CA GLY A 445 1.52 -3.79 6.27
C GLY A 445 0.53 -4.92 6.10
N LEU A 446 0.71 -5.96 6.91
CA LEU A 446 -0.27 -7.03 7.04
C LEU A 446 -0.74 -7.17 8.48
N ILE A 447 -1.99 -7.57 8.62
CA ILE A 447 -2.59 -8.00 9.88
C ILE A 447 -3.00 -9.46 9.68
N LEU A 448 -2.41 -10.38 10.43
CA LEU A 448 -2.90 -11.75 10.50
C LEU A 448 -3.91 -11.84 11.62
N SER A 449 -5.11 -12.33 11.32
CA SER A 449 -6.17 -12.54 12.30
C SER A 449 -6.69 -13.98 12.20
N PRO A 450 -7.00 -14.63 13.33
CA PRO A 450 -7.49 -15.99 13.32
C PRO A 450 -8.85 -16.12 12.64
N LEU A 451 -9.10 -17.24 11.98
CA LEU A 451 -10.40 -17.58 11.42
C LEU A 451 -10.89 -18.95 11.91
N PRO A 452 -12.22 -19.17 11.98
CA PRO A 452 -12.78 -20.46 12.36
C PRO A 452 -12.44 -21.56 11.33
N PRO A 453 -12.60 -22.85 11.71
CA PRO A 453 -12.38 -23.96 10.79
C PRO A 453 -13.14 -23.85 9.47
N GLY A 454 -12.53 -24.31 8.38
CA GLY A 454 -13.11 -24.32 7.03
C GLY A 454 -13.03 -22.98 6.29
N SER A 455 -12.49 -21.94 6.91
CA SER A 455 -12.39 -20.60 6.29
C SER A 455 -11.34 -20.52 5.18
N GLY A 456 -10.27 -21.30 5.27
CA GLY A 456 -9.12 -21.16 4.38
C GLY A 456 -8.28 -19.93 4.69
N ILE A 457 -7.31 -19.64 3.81
CA ILE A 457 -6.57 -18.38 3.84
C ILE A 457 -7.33 -17.34 3.02
N VAL A 458 -7.69 -16.23 3.66
CA VAL A 458 -8.49 -15.17 3.07
C VAL A 458 -7.72 -13.87 3.22
N PHE A 459 -7.40 -13.21 2.13
CA PHE A 459 -6.90 -11.85 2.17
C PHE A 459 -8.06 -10.85 2.28
N TRP A 460 -7.82 -9.73 2.94
CA TRP A 460 -8.74 -8.61 3.01
C TRP A 460 -7.99 -7.34 2.61
N ASP A 461 -8.34 -6.77 1.47
CA ASP A 461 -7.78 -5.49 1.07
C ASP A 461 -8.39 -4.38 1.94
N ILE A 462 -7.52 -3.68 2.66
CA ILE A 462 -7.89 -2.59 3.57
C ILE A 462 -8.41 -1.38 2.78
N GLY A 463 -7.93 -1.18 1.55
CA GLY A 463 -8.34 -0.06 0.71
C GLY A 463 -9.80 -0.20 0.22
N SER A 464 -10.11 -1.33 -0.40
CA SER A 464 -11.45 -1.62 -0.94
C SER A 464 -12.43 -2.23 0.07
N GLY A 465 -11.94 -2.74 1.20
CA GLY A 465 -12.77 -3.45 2.17
C GLY A 465 -13.22 -4.84 1.71
N ARG A 466 -12.73 -5.36 0.57
CA ARG A 466 -13.17 -6.64 -0.02
C ARG A 466 -12.23 -7.81 0.32
N ARG A 467 -12.79 -9.01 0.30
CA ARG A 467 -12.08 -10.25 0.65
C ARG A 467 -11.73 -11.05 -0.60
N LEU A 468 -10.53 -11.60 -0.62
CA LEU A 468 -10.00 -12.42 -1.70
C LEU A 468 -9.46 -13.74 -1.12
N SER A 469 -10.08 -14.87 -1.47
CA SER A 469 -9.57 -16.18 -1.05
C SER A 469 -8.23 -16.48 -1.72
N ALA A 470 -7.28 -17.02 -0.95
CA ALA A 470 -5.98 -17.44 -1.46
C ALA A 470 -6.05 -18.82 -2.13
N ILE A 471 -6.73 -18.87 -3.27
CA ILE A 471 -6.95 -20.06 -4.06
C ILE A 471 -6.45 -19.85 -5.48
N PHE A 472 -6.07 -20.95 -6.14
CA PHE A 472 -5.56 -20.93 -7.51
C PHE A 472 -6.47 -20.18 -8.51
N GLU A 473 -7.79 -20.26 -8.40
CA GLU A 473 -8.74 -19.60 -9.30
C GLU A 473 -8.57 -18.06 -9.34
N ASN A 474 -7.96 -17.51 -8.29
CA ASN A 474 -7.68 -16.11 -8.16
C ASN A 474 -6.26 -15.74 -8.63
N ILE A 475 -5.44 -16.65 -9.15
CA ILE A 475 -4.16 -16.25 -9.76
C ILE A 475 -4.46 -15.43 -11.02
N ARG A 476 -3.85 -14.25 -11.14
CA ARG A 476 -3.94 -13.40 -12.35
C ARG A 476 -2.62 -13.26 -13.09
N SER A 477 -1.52 -13.09 -12.35
CA SER A 477 -0.20 -12.99 -12.95
C SER A 477 0.82 -13.77 -12.12
N THR A 478 1.78 -14.36 -12.83
CA THR A 478 2.97 -15.01 -12.30
C THR A 478 4.24 -14.39 -12.87
N GLU A 479 4.13 -13.22 -13.50
CA GLU A 479 5.27 -12.49 -14.04
C GLU A 479 6.02 -11.83 -12.88
N TYR A 480 7.21 -12.34 -12.58
CA TYR A 480 8.12 -11.88 -11.51
C TYR A 480 7.66 -12.11 -10.06
N ALA A 481 6.36 -12.21 -9.79
CA ALA A 481 5.78 -12.54 -8.48
C ALA A 481 4.38 -13.17 -8.64
N THR A 482 3.86 -13.82 -7.59
CA THR A 482 2.52 -14.39 -7.61
C THR A 482 1.49 -13.34 -7.19
N THR A 483 0.59 -13.00 -8.10
CA THR A 483 -0.47 -12.01 -7.89
C THR A 483 -1.83 -12.67 -7.87
N LEU A 484 -2.58 -12.43 -6.80
CA LEU A 484 -3.97 -12.87 -6.65
C LEU A 484 -4.92 -11.72 -6.99
N SER A 485 -5.98 -12.00 -7.73
CA SER A 485 -7.07 -11.08 -7.99
C SER A 485 -8.32 -11.83 -8.45
N ASP A 486 -9.49 -11.31 -8.06
CA ASP A 486 -10.81 -11.75 -8.54
C ASP A 486 -11.37 -10.82 -9.63
N GLY A 487 -10.64 -9.77 -9.99
CA GLY A 487 -11.05 -8.69 -10.91
C GLY A 487 -11.32 -7.37 -10.18
N GLU A 488 -11.71 -7.41 -8.91
CA GLU A 488 -12.03 -6.22 -8.11
C GLU A 488 -10.92 -5.91 -7.08
N VAL A 489 -10.36 -6.94 -6.47
CA VAL A 489 -9.22 -6.85 -5.55
C VAL A 489 -7.98 -7.40 -6.22
N THR A 490 -6.82 -6.79 -5.96
CA THR A 490 -5.52 -7.33 -6.40
C THR A 490 -4.50 -7.27 -5.28
N ILE A 491 -3.83 -8.40 -5.03
CA ILE A 491 -2.80 -8.54 -3.99
C ILE A 491 -1.57 -9.17 -4.62
N LYS A 492 -0.47 -8.43 -4.56
CA LYS A 492 0.81 -8.77 -5.21
C LYS A 492 1.78 -9.41 -4.20
N THR A 493 2.65 -10.29 -4.72
CA THR A 493 3.82 -10.84 -4.01
C THR A 493 3.44 -11.70 -2.79
N VAL A 494 2.46 -12.59 -2.95
CA VAL A 494 1.94 -13.41 -1.83
C VAL A 494 2.80 -14.63 -1.51
N GLU A 495 3.72 -15.03 -2.39
CA GLU A 495 4.46 -16.29 -2.33
C GLU A 495 5.22 -16.49 -1.00
N HIS A 496 5.86 -15.45 -0.45
CA HIS A 496 6.64 -15.59 0.78
C HIS A 496 5.77 -15.84 2.01
N ILE A 497 4.68 -15.07 2.17
CA ILE A 497 3.75 -15.26 3.28
C ILE A 497 3.03 -16.60 3.12
N MET A 498 2.61 -16.97 1.91
CA MET A 498 1.99 -18.26 1.65
C MET A 498 2.93 -19.44 1.95
N SER A 499 4.22 -19.31 1.62
CA SER A 499 5.22 -20.34 1.94
C SER A 499 5.42 -20.51 3.45
N ALA A 500 5.45 -19.42 4.20
CA ALA A 500 5.50 -19.47 5.66
C ALA A 500 4.22 -20.12 6.23
N LEU A 501 3.04 -19.68 5.80
CA LEU A 501 1.76 -20.23 6.27
C LEU A 501 1.64 -21.74 6.01
N HIS A 502 2.04 -22.20 4.81
CA HIS A 502 2.08 -23.62 4.48
C HIS A 502 2.99 -24.39 5.44
N SER A 503 4.18 -23.85 5.71
CA SER A 503 5.19 -24.52 6.52
C SER A 503 4.82 -24.63 8.01
N TYR A 504 4.03 -23.68 8.53
CA TYR A 504 3.40 -23.78 9.85
C TYR A 504 2.06 -24.53 9.84
N GLN A 505 1.61 -24.98 8.66
CA GLN A 505 0.35 -25.67 8.40
C GLN A 505 -0.89 -24.86 8.82
N ILE A 506 -0.82 -23.53 8.74
CA ILE A 506 -1.94 -22.63 9.09
C ILE A 506 -3.01 -22.74 8.01
N THR A 507 -4.17 -23.31 8.31
CA THR A 507 -5.24 -23.56 7.33
C THR A 507 -6.31 -22.48 7.30
N ASN A 508 -6.51 -21.75 8.40
CA ASN A 508 -7.56 -20.74 8.52
C ASN A 508 -6.98 -19.42 9.02
N LEU A 509 -7.00 -18.40 8.18
CA LEU A 509 -6.42 -17.10 8.53
C LEU A 509 -6.96 -15.98 7.67
N LEU A 510 -7.24 -14.84 8.30
CA LEU A 510 -7.52 -13.58 7.63
C LEU A 510 -6.22 -12.78 7.54
N VAL A 511 -5.85 -12.36 6.34
CA VAL A 511 -4.66 -11.55 6.06
C VAL A 511 -5.13 -10.19 5.57
N LYS A 512 -5.27 -9.21 6.47
CA LYS A 512 -5.60 -7.83 6.07
C LYS A 512 -4.36 -7.16 5.53
N ILE A 513 -4.43 -6.56 4.35
CA ILE A 513 -3.26 -6.04 3.63
C ILE A 513 -3.69 -4.91 2.69
N GLY A 514 -2.75 -4.11 2.21
CA GLY A 514 -2.98 -3.27 1.02
C GLY A 514 -2.74 -4.06 -0.28
N ASP A 515 -2.23 -3.38 -1.30
CA ASP A 515 -2.08 -3.96 -2.64
C ASP A 515 -0.90 -4.96 -2.79
N GLU A 516 0.04 -4.97 -1.85
CA GLU A 516 1.28 -5.75 -1.94
C GLU A 516 1.77 -6.20 -0.56
N ALA A 517 2.24 -7.45 -0.46
CA ALA A 517 2.87 -7.94 0.77
C ALA A 517 4.26 -7.33 0.98
N PRO A 518 4.66 -7.04 2.24
CA PRO A 518 5.96 -6.43 2.48
C PRO A 518 7.11 -7.41 2.17
N VAL A 519 8.13 -6.91 1.48
CA VAL A 519 9.30 -7.71 1.08
C VAL A 519 10.28 -7.96 2.23
N MET A 520 10.24 -7.12 3.25
CA MET A 520 11.11 -7.22 4.43
C MET A 520 12.60 -7.15 4.06
N ASP A 521 13.39 -8.17 4.41
CA ASP A 521 14.78 -8.33 3.99
C ASP A 521 14.95 -9.19 2.72
N GLY A 522 13.84 -9.50 2.05
CA GLY A 522 13.78 -10.38 0.89
C GLY A 522 13.56 -11.85 1.23
N SER A 523 13.53 -12.23 2.51
CA SER A 523 13.32 -13.61 2.96
C SER A 523 11.93 -13.79 3.61
N ALA A 524 11.63 -15.00 4.07
CA ALA A 524 10.38 -15.30 4.78
C ALA A 524 10.55 -15.38 6.32
N ILE A 525 11.71 -15.03 6.88
CA ILE A 525 11.97 -15.14 8.33
C ILE A 525 10.96 -14.33 9.15
N ASP A 526 10.67 -13.09 8.73
CA ASP A 526 9.76 -12.22 9.47
C ASP A 526 8.32 -12.77 9.44
N PHE A 527 7.92 -13.42 8.35
CA PHE A 527 6.63 -14.13 8.26
C PHE A 527 6.58 -15.34 9.21
N CYS A 528 7.66 -16.12 9.32
CA CYS A 528 7.75 -17.20 10.31
C CYS A 528 7.63 -16.63 11.74
N GLN A 529 8.32 -15.52 12.03
CA GLN A 529 8.33 -14.92 13.35
C GLN A 529 6.96 -14.37 13.75
N ILE A 530 6.23 -13.72 12.83
CA ILE A 530 4.88 -13.21 13.13
C ILE A 530 3.88 -14.35 13.36
N ILE A 531 3.98 -15.46 12.62
CA ILE A 531 3.12 -16.65 12.85
C ILE A 531 3.40 -17.26 14.23
N GLU A 532 4.67 -17.40 14.61
CA GLU A 532 5.06 -17.89 15.94
C GLU A 532 4.57 -16.98 17.07
N ASN A 533 4.68 -15.66 16.89
CA ASN A 533 4.22 -14.68 17.87
C ASN A 533 2.69 -14.69 18.02
N GLY A 534 1.96 -14.90 16.92
CA GLY A 534 0.52 -15.10 16.96
C GLY A 534 0.13 -16.39 17.68
N GLY A 535 1.06 -17.33 17.85
CA GLY A 535 0.88 -18.60 18.55
C GLY A 535 0.04 -19.58 17.74
N VAL A 536 0.66 -20.56 17.10
CA VAL A 536 -0.08 -21.56 16.31
C VAL A 536 -1.00 -22.39 17.21
N LYS A 537 -2.29 -22.42 16.87
CA LYS A 537 -3.33 -23.19 17.56
C LYS A 537 -3.96 -24.22 16.62
N GLU A 538 -4.09 -25.44 17.11
CA GLU A 538 -4.94 -26.46 16.49
C GLU A 538 -6.41 -26.16 16.78
N GLN A 539 -7.28 -26.48 15.83
CA GLN A 539 -8.72 -26.27 15.92
C GLN A 539 -9.46 -27.61 15.92
N ASP A 540 -10.69 -27.62 16.44
CA ASP A 540 -11.53 -28.81 16.61
C ASP A 540 -12.18 -29.32 15.30
N ASP A 541 -11.45 -29.28 14.20
CA ASP A 541 -11.85 -29.84 12.91
C ASP A 541 -10.64 -30.30 12.11
N PHE A 542 -10.84 -31.14 11.10
CA PHE A 542 -9.79 -31.76 10.31
C PHE A 542 -9.85 -31.33 8.85
N ILE A 543 -8.69 -31.21 8.22
CA ILE A 543 -8.57 -31.00 6.78
C ILE A 543 -7.97 -32.24 6.12
N GLU A 544 -8.52 -32.62 4.98
CA GLU A 544 -7.99 -33.71 4.18
C GLU A 544 -6.75 -33.22 3.41
N GLN A 545 -5.65 -33.96 3.49
CA GLN A 545 -4.44 -33.74 2.72
C GLN A 545 -4.66 -34.17 1.25
N ILE A 546 -4.03 -33.46 0.32
CA ILE A 546 -3.91 -33.88 -1.08
C ILE A 546 -2.82 -34.95 -1.12
N VAL A 547 -3.16 -36.17 -1.54
CA VAL A 547 -2.21 -37.26 -1.73
C VAL A 547 -2.05 -37.50 -3.22
N ILE A 548 -0.83 -37.31 -3.72
CA ILE A 548 -0.50 -37.58 -5.12
C ILE A 548 -0.48 -39.11 -5.35
N ASP A 549 -1.28 -39.58 -6.29
CA ASP A 549 -1.48 -41.01 -6.59
C ASP A 549 -0.76 -41.48 -7.86
N ARG A 550 -0.35 -40.54 -8.71
CA ARG A 550 0.44 -40.79 -9.92
C ARG A 550 1.35 -39.61 -10.23
N ARG A 551 2.33 -39.84 -11.11
CA ARG A 551 3.22 -38.78 -11.57
C ARG A 551 2.47 -37.75 -12.42
N ILE A 552 2.71 -36.47 -12.16
CA ILE A 552 2.20 -35.33 -12.92
C ILE A 552 3.41 -34.44 -13.25
N SER A 553 3.52 -33.98 -14.50
CA SER A 553 4.66 -33.16 -14.95
C SER A 553 4.24 -31.99 -15.85
N VAL A 554 5.09 -30.97 -15.84
CA VAL A 554 5.01 -29.74 -16.62
C VAL A 554 6.39 -29.45 -17.22
N GLY A 555 6.43 -28.99 -18.47
CA GLY A 555 7.67 -28.72 -19.20
C GLY A 555 8.37 -29.97 -19.71
N ASP A 556 9.57 -29.78 -20.25
CA ASP A 556 10.38 -30.84 -20.85
C ASP A 556 11.55 -31.25 -19.89
N PRO A 557 11.64 -32.53 -19.49
CA PRO A 557 12.70 -33.00 -18.60
C PRO A 557 14.10 -32.91 -19.21
N GLN A 558 14.25 -32.84 -20.53
CA GLN A 558 15.53 -32.73 -21.23
C GLN A 558 15.91 -31.27 -21.50
N GLU A 559 14.94 -30.41 -21.86
CA GLU A 559 15.20 -29.00 -22.23
C GLU A 559 14.29 -27.99 -21.49
N GLY A 560 14.83 -26.82 -21.13
CA GLY A 560 14.04 -25.75 -20.51
C GLY A 560 13.57 -25.99 -19.05
N PRO A 561 12.60 -25.19 -18.57
CA PRO A 561 11.98 -25.36 -17.26
C PRO A 561 11.18 -26.66 -17.16
N TYR A 562 11.34 -27.38 -16.07
CA TYR A 562 10.63 -28.64 -15.80
C TYR A 562 10.21 -28.73 -14.34
N LEU A 563 9.01 -29.26 -14.10
CA LEU A 563 8.50 -29.52 -12.76
C LEU A 563 7.63 -30.76 -12.76
N SER A 564 7.82 -31.65 -11.79
CA SER A 564 6.96 -32.81 -11.61
C SER A 564 6.74 -33.18 -10.17
N VAL A 565 5.62 -33.85 -9.90
CA VAL A 565 5.32 -34.47 -8.62
C VAL A 565 5.03 -35.95 -8.81
N GLU A 566 5.50 -36.78 -7.90
CA GLU A 566 5.25 -38.22 -7.85
C GLU A 566 4.72 -38.66 -6.47
N PRO A 567 4.04 -39.83 -6.39
CA PRO A 567 3.51 -40.33 -5.13
C PRO A 567 4.58 -40.49 -4.04
N SER A 568 4.28 -39.96 -2.86
CA SER A 568 5.14 -40.10 -1.68
C SER A 568 4.31 -39.86 -0.41
N ASP A 569 4.71 -40.52 0.68
CA ASP A 569 4.12 -40.28 2.01
C ASP A 569 4.64 -39.00 2.66
N GLU A 570 5.71 -38.42 2.11
CA GLU A 570 6.37 -37.19 2.56
C GLU A 570 6.10 -36.03 1.60
N PHE A 571 6.22 -34.79 2.10
CA PHE A 571 6.35 -33.61 1.25
C PHE A 571 7.84 -33.29 1.10
N SER A 572 8.36 -33.42 -0.12
CA SER A 572 9.77 -33.15 -0.41
C SER A 572 9.94 -32.47 -1.76
N ILE A 573 10.93 -31.58 -1.87
CA ILE A 573 11.25 -30.86 -3.09
C ILE A 573 12.74 -31.05 -3.38
N HIS A 574 13.06 -31.55 -4.57
CA HIS A 574 14.41 -31.50 -5.11
C HIS A 574 14.46 -30.46 -6.22
N TYR A 575 15.26 -29.41 -6.01
CA TYR A 575 15.35 -28.29 -6.93
C TYR A 575 16.74 -28.19 -7.56
N TYR A 576 16.78 -28.14 -8.89
CA TYR A 576 17.97 -27.92 -9.70
C TYR A 576 17.90 -26.54 -10.36
N LEU A 577 18.80 -25.66 -9.98
CA LEU A 577 18.99 -24.34 -10.55
C LEU A 577 20.14 -24.39 -11.56
N ASP A 578 19.93 -23.84 -12.74
CA ASP A 578 20.97 -23.73 -13.77
C ASP A 578 20.86 -22.37 -14.46
N TYR A 579 21.68 -21.43 -13.97
CA TYR A 579 21.79 -20.06 -14.46
C TYR A 579 23.20 -19.81 -14.99
N PRO A 580 23.37 -18.84 -15.91
CA PRO A 580 24.69 -18.35 -16.27
C PRO A 580 25.50 -17.90 -15.04
N SER A 581 26.82 -17.82 -15.22
CA SER A 581 27.70 -17.14 -14.25
C SER A 581 27.11 -15.75 -13.90
N PRO A 582 27.13 -15.33 -12.61
CA PRO A 582 27.84 -15.95 -11.48
C PRO A 582 27.02 -16.89 -10.60
N ILE A 583 25.71 -17.09 -10.85
CA ILE A 583 24.88 -18.01 -10.04
C ILE A 583 25.30 -19.46 -10.27
N GLY A 584 25.54 -19.81 -11.54
CA GLY A 584 25.94 -21.14 -11.94
C GLY A 584 24.88 -22.21 -11.66
N LYS A 585 25.35 -23.45 -11.51
CA LYS A 585 24.53 -24.61 -11.19
C LYS A 585 24.45 -24.79 -9.68
N GLN A 586 23.24 -24.90 -9.15
CA GLN A 586 23.00 -25.14 -7.73
C GLN A 586 21.92 -26.21 -7.59
N GLU A 587 21.99 -26.99 -6.52
CA GLU A 587 20.93 -27.93 -6.17
C GLU A 587 20.60 -27.86 -4.68
N HIS A 588 19.35 -28.17 -4.35
CA HIS A 588 18.95 -28.37 -2.97
C HIS A 588 17.81 -29.36 -2.86
N ARG A 589 17.90 -30.27 -1.89
CA ARG A 589 16.83 -31.17 -1.51
C ARG A 589 16.27 -30.76 -0.15
N TYR A 590 14.99 -30.46 -0.14
CA TYR A 590 14.21 -30.14 1.05
C TYR A 590 13.23 -31.27 1.34
N VAL A 591 13.16 -31.70 2.61
CA VAL A 591 12.14 -32.61 3.12
C VAL A 591 11.46 -31.90 4.28
N TYR A 592 10.14 -31.80 4.23
CA TYR A 592 9.40 -31.11 5.28
C TYR A 592 9.37 -31.93 6.55
N GLU A 593 9.75 -31.31 7.67
CA GLU A 593 9.72 -31.91 9.01
C GLU A 593 8.85 -31.10 9.95
N SER A 594 9.04 -29.77 9.98
CA SER A 594 8.29 -28.84 10.81
C SER A 594 8.45 -27.40 10.31
N GLY A 595 7.61 -26.49 10.83
CA GLY A 595 7.78 -25.05 10.62
C GLY A 595 9.13 -24.52 11.11
N ALA A 596 9.66 -25.10 12.20
CA ALA A 596 11.00 -24.75 12.71
C ALA A 596 12.11 -25.16 11.74
N HIS A 597 12.03 -26.38 11.18
CA HIS A 597 12.97 -26.84 10.15
C HIS A 597 12.93 -25.94 8.90
N TYR A 598 11.73 -25.54 8.46
CA TYR A 598 11.58 -24.57 7.37
C TYR A 598 12.20 -23.22 7.71
N LYS A 599 11.96 -22.68 8.92
CA LYS A 599 12.52 -21.41 9.39
C LYS A 599 14.04 -21.39 9.39
N GLU A 600 14.67 -22.52 9.68
CA GLU A 600 16.14 -22.65 9.70
C GLU A 600 16.72 -22.85 8.28
N THR A 601 16.06 -23.64 7.44
CA THR A 601 16.68 -24.14 6.20
C THR A 601 16.22 -23.47 4.91
N ILE A 602 15.00 -22.94 4.86
CA ILE A 602 14.43 -22.37 3.62
C ILE A 602 14.07 -20.91 3.81
N ALA A 603 13.35 -20.56 4.89
CA ALA A 603 12.89 -19.19 5.14
C ALA A 603 13.98 -18.10 5.07
N PRO A 604 15.26 -18.35 5.43
CA PRO A 604 16.29 -17.32 5.36
C PRO A 604 16.74 -16.96 3.95
N ALA A 605 16.39 -17.75 2.93
CA ALA A 605 16.82 -17.52 1.57
C ALA A 605 16.11 -16.29 0.97
N ARG A 606 16.90 -15.29 0.57
CA ARG A 606 16.39 -14.02 0.07
C ARG A 606 16.10 -14.06 -1.43
N THR A 607 15.13 -13.23 -1.83
CA THR A 607 14.90 -12.89 -3.23
C THR A 607 16.14 -12.29 -3.86
N PHE A 608 16.31 -12.55 -5.16
CA PHE A 608 17.48 -12.13 -5.92
C PHE A 608 17.10 -11.61 -7.29
N GLY A 609 17.88 -10.66 -7.80
CA GLY A 609 17.68 -10.04 -9.11
C GLY A 609 19.00 -9.65 -9.76
N PHE A 610 18.98 -9.43 -11.06
CA PHE A 610 20.17 -9.03 -11.82
C PHE A 610 20.20 -7.52 -12.03
N LEU A 611 21.38 -6.93 -11.88
CA LEU A 611 21.60 -5.50 -12.06
C LEU A 611 21.18 -5.01 -13.46
N ARG A 612 21.41 -5.84 -14.48
CA ARG A 612 21.03 -5.55 -15.87
C ARG A 612 19.52 -5.44 -16.09
N ASP A 613 18.72 -6.09 -15.24
CA ASP A 613 17.27 -6.18 -15.39
C ASP A 613 16.56 -5.07 -14.59
N ILE A 614 17.25 -4.40 -13.65
CA ILE A 614 16.66 -3.35 -12.79
C ILE A 614 16.03 -2.24 -13.62
N LYS A 615 16.75 -1.73 -14.63
CA LYS A 615 16.25 -0.61 -15.44
C LYS A 615 14.95 -0.97 -16.16
N THR A 616 14.89 -2.16 -16.74
CA THR A 616 13.69 -2.67 -17.43
C THR A 616 12.54 -2.86 -16.45
N LEU A 617 12.81 -3.36 -15.24
CA LEU A 617 11.81 -3.51 -14.19
C LEU A 617 11.29 -2.15 -13.71
N GLU A 618 12.17 -1.18 -13.49
CA GLU A 618 11.79 0.18 -13.09
C GLU A 618 10.94 0.88 -14.17
N GLU A 619 11.30 0.73 -15.44
CA GLU A 619 10.52 1.24 -16.59
C GLU A 619 9.12 0.60 -16.66
N ALA A 620 8.98 -0.66 -16.21
CA ALA A 620 7.71 -1.36 -16.07
C ALA A 620 6.98 -1.07 -14.74
N GLY A 621 7.48 -0.16 -13.91
CA GLY A 621 6.90 0.17 -12.60
C GLY A 621 7.09 -0.91 -11.53
N LEU A 622 8.03 -1.83 -11.74
CA LEU A 622 8.41 -2.92 -10.83
C LEU A 622 9.75 -2.62 -10.15
N ALA A 623 10.06 -3.36 -9.08
CA ALA A 623 11.31 -3.26 -8.31
C ALA A 623 11.66 -1.87 -7.73
N ILE A 624 10.71 -0.92 -7.66
CA ILE A 624 10.92 0.44 -7.12
C ILE A 624 11.27 0.40 -5.62
N GLY A 625 10.74 -0.59 -4.90
CA GLY A 625 11.06 -0.86 -3.49
C GLY A 625 12.30 -1.72 -3.27
N GLY A 626 12.96 -2.16 -4.35
CA GLY A 626 14.22 -2.88 -4.31
C GLY A 626 15.33 -2.01 -3.70
N LYS A 627 15.95 -2.51 -2.64
CA LYS A 627 17.06 -1.88 -1.91
C LYS A 627 18.18 -2.89 -1.74
N LEU A 628 19.39 -2.37 -1.54
CA LEU A 628 20.55 -3.20 -1.21
C LEU A 628 20.35 -4.07 0.04
N SER A 629 19.38 -3.73 0.90
CA SER A 629 19.08 -4.45 2.13
C SER A 629 18.02 -5.54 2.00
N ASN A 630 17.25 -5.61 0.90
CA ASN A 630 16.09 -6.50 0.78
C ASN A 630 16.07 -7.35 -0.51
N VAL A 631 17.08 -7.25 -1.36
CA VAL A 631 17.26 -8.09 -2.55
C VAL A 631 18.74 -8.44 -2.67
N ILE A 632 19.07 -9.67 -3.06
CA ILE A 632 20.42 -10.03 -3.50
C ILE A 632 20.59 -9.53 -4.94
N LEU A 633 21.46 -8.56 -5.14
CA LEU A 633 21.79 -8.03 -6.46
C LEU A 633 23.00 -8.74 -7.03
N ILE A 634 22.88 -9.13 -8.29
CA ILE A 634 23.86 -9.93 -9.02
C ILE A 634 24.23 -9.18 -10.31
N ASP A 635 25.52 -8.93 -10.52
CA ASP A 635 26.03 -8.39 -11.79
C ASP A 635 26.56 -9.53 -12.70
N SER A 636 27.32 -9.19 -13.74
CA SER A 636 27.89 -10.18 -14.65
C SER A 636 28.99 -11.06 -14.02
N GLU A 637 29.54 -10.67 -12.87
CA GLU A 637 30.72 -11.30 -12.27
C GLU A 637 30.46 -11.89 -10.88
N LYS A 638 29.61 -11.26 -10.06
CA LYS A 638 29.38 -11.67 -8.66
C LYS A 638 28.10 -11.11 -8.06
N VAL A 639 27.83 -11.54 -6.82
CA VAL A 639 26.91 -10.85 -5.91
C VAL A 639 27.57 -9.55 -5.44
N ILE A 640 26.86 -8.43 -5.53
CA ILE A 640 27.47 -7.09 -5.35
C ILE A 640 27.17 -6.41 -4.02
N ASN A 641 26.09 -6.78 -3.34
CA ASN A 641 25.59 -6.00 -2.21
C ASN A 641 25.65 -6.72 -0.85
N THR A 642 25.79 -8.05 -0.83
CA THR A 642 25.69 -8.83 0.41
C THR A 642 26.34 -10.21 0.26
N PRO A 643 26.92 -10.81 1.32
CA PRO A 643 27.27 -12.22 1.30
C PRO A 643 26.00 -13.09 1.26
N LEU A 644 26.11 -14.26 0.65
CA LEU A 644 25.04 -15.25 0.70
C LEU A 644 24.97 -15.89 2.09
N ARG A 645 23.76 -16.12 2.59
CA ARG A 645 23.48 -16.87 3.83
C ARG A 645 23.73 -18.37 3.63
N PHE A 646 23.52 -18.84 2.40
CA PHE A 646 23.81 -20.20 1.97
C PHE A 646 24.55 -20.17 0.63
N ALA A 647 25.50 -21.07 0.42
CA ALA A 647 26.17 -21.19 -0.88
C ALA A 647 25.17 -21.41 -2.05
N ASN A 648 24.06 -22.09 -1.76
CA ASN A 648 22.96 -22.35 -2.70
C ASN A 648 21.69 -21.53 -2.38
N GLU A 649 21.83 -20.31 -1.84
CA GLU A 649 20.71 -19.44 -1.45
C GLU A 649 19.68 -19.22 -2.58
N PRO A 650 20.07 -18.95 -3.85
CA PRO A 650 19.13 -18.86 -4.96
C PRO A 650 18.26 -20.12 -5.18
N ALA A 651 18.83 -21.32 -5.06
CA ALA A 651 18.06 -22.57 -5.19
C ALA A 651 17.07 -22.76 -4.03
N ARG A 652 17.47 -22.40 -2.80
CA ARG A 652 16.58 -22.42 -1.62
C ARG A 652 15.44 -21.42 -1.75
N HIS A 653 15.71 -20.23 -2.29
CA HIS A 653 14.67 -19.24 -2.56
C HIS A 653 13.64 -19.74 -3.58
N LYS A 654 14.08 -20.45 -4.63
CA LYS A 654 13.12 -21.07 -5.57
C LYS A 654 12.28 -22.20 -4.95
N ILE A 655 12.79 -22.89 -3.94
CA ILE A 655 12.00 -23.83 -3.14
C ILE A 655 10.95 -23.07 -2.30
N LEU A 656 11.33 -21.94 -1.69
CA LEU A 656 10.40 -21.06 -0.97
C LEU A 656 9.25 -20.61 -1.89
N ASP A 657 9.55 -20.09 -3.08
CA ASP A 657 8.55 -19.70 -4.08
C ASP A 657 7.60 -20.86 -4.42
N LEU A 658 8.15 -22.03 -4.71
CA LEU A 658 7.38 -23.22 -5.06
C LEU A 658 6.46 -23.68 -3.92
N ILE A 659 6.91 -23.63 -2.67
CA ILE A 659 6.06 -23.95 -1.50
C ILE A 659 4.89 -22.98 -1.41
N GLY A 660 5.15 -21.67 -1.59
CA GLY A 660 4.12 -20.64 -1.57
C GLY A 660 3.07 -20.83 -2.66
N ASP A 661 3.50 -21.08 -3.89
CA ASP A 661 2.60 -21.28 -5.04
C ASP A 661 1.77 -22.57 -4.90
N LEU A 662 2.39 -23.66 -4.43
CA LEU A 662 1.67 -24.91 -4.16
C LEU A 662 0.59 -24.73 -3.12
N TYR A 663 0.74 -23.78 -2.20
CA TYR A 663 -0.24 -23.58 -1.14
C TYR A 663 -1.58 -23.03 -1.63
N LEU A 664 -1.62 -22.48 -2.84
CA LEU A 664 -2.86 -22.05 -3.52
C LEU A 664 -3.77 -23.22 -3.93
N LEU A 665 -3.33 -24.47 -3.71
CA LEU A 665 -4.22 -25.66 -3.68
C LEU A 665 -5.22 -25.61 -2.51
N GLY A 666 -4.98 -24.77 -1.49
CA GLY A 666 -5.84 -24.56 -0.34
C GLY A 666 -5.84 -25.71 0.67
N ARG A 667 -4.98 -26.72 0.48
CA ARG A 667 -4.89 -27.93 1.31
C ARG A 667 -3.43 -28.38 1.40
N PRO A 668 -3.00 -28.95 2.55
CA PRO A 668 -1.70 -29.58 2.66
C PRO A 668 -1.55 -30.69 1.63
N ILE A 669 -0.35 -30.87 1.07
CA ILE A 669 -0.07 -31.82 0.00
C ILE A 669 1.07 -32.78 0.38
N LYS A 670 0.94 -34.04 -0.04
CA LYS A 670 1.97 -35.09 0.03
C LYS A 670 2.37 -35.54 -1.35
N GLY A 671 3.68 -35.60 -1.58
CA GLY A 671 4.28 -35.92 -2.86
C GLY A 671 5.75 -35.50 -2.90
N ARG A 672 6.51 -36.18 -3.76
CA ARG A 672 7.89 -35.80 -4.04
C ARG A 672 7.94 -34.96 -5.30
N PHE A 673 8.43 -33.74 -5.17
CA PHE A 673 8.57 -32.78 -6.25
C PHE A 673 10.01 -32.78 -6.77
N THR A 674 10.15 -32.71 -8.09
CA THR A 674 11.43 -32.49 -8.77
C THR A 674 11.28 -31.30 -9.70
N ALA A 675 12.09 -30.28 -9.49
CA ALA A 675 12.03 -28.99 -10.18
C ALA A 675 13.38 -28.69 -10.83
N ARG A 676 13.38 -28.21 -12.07
CA ARG A 676 14.56 -27.75 -12.80
C ARG A 676 14.25 -26.43 -13.48
N LYS A 677 14.95 -25.36 -13.09
CA LYS A 677 14.78 -24.00 -13.64
C LYS A 677 13.32 -23.49 -13.66
N SER A 678 12.44 -24.02 -12.80
CA SER A 678 11.03 -23.63 -12.78
C SER A 678 10.82 -22.27 -12.11
N GLY A 679 9.99 -21.42 -12.70
CA GLY A 679 9.49 -20.19 -12.07
C GLY A 679 8.02 -20.32 -11.67
N HIS A 680 7.43 -19.19 -11.26
CA HIS A 680 6.02 -19.12 -10.88
C HIS A 680 5.07 -19.63 -11.97
N THR A 681 5.40 -19.42 -13.25
CA THR A 681 4.63 -19.97 -14.38
C THR A 681 4.52 -21.49 -14.33
N GLN A 682 5.64 -22.22 -14.20
CA GLN A 682 5.61 -23.68 -14.13
C GLN A 682 4.97 -24.18 -12.83
N ASN A 683 5.14 -23.44 -11.73
CA ASN A 683 4.50 -23.76 -10.45
C ASN A 683 2.97 -23.70 -10.59
N ALA A 684 2.45 -22.61 -11.16
CA ALA A 684 1.02 -22.43 -11.41
C ALA A 684 0.45 -23.48 -12.37
N GLU A 685 1.16 -23.79 -13.47
CA GLU A 685 0.78 -24.86 -14.39
C GLU A 685 0.68 -26.24 -13.70
N LEU A 686 1.60 -26.54 -12.76
CA LEU A 686 1.52 -27.80 -12.01
C LEU A 686 0.31 -27.81 -11.08
N VAL A 687 0.01 -26.69 -10.41
CA VAL A 687 -1.18 -26.56 -9.56
C VAL A 687 -2.46 -26.84 -10.37
N VAL A 688 -2.56 -26.33 -11.61
CA VAL A 688 -3.67 -26.66 -12.53
C VAL A 688 -3.77 -28.16 -12.73
N LYS A 689 -2.68 -28.82 -13.16
CA LYS A 689 -2.70 -30.26 -13.48
C LYS A 689 -3.03 -31.11 -12.25
N ILE A 690 -2.56 -30.73 -11.06
CA ILE A 690 -2.94 -31.40 -9.80
C ILE A 690 -4.45 -31.24 -9.55
N LYS A 691 -5.02 -30.04 -9.70
CA LYS A 691 -6.48 -29.82 -9.54
C LYS A 691 -7.30 -30.63 -10.53
N GLU A 692 -6.90 -30.67 -11.80
CA GLU A 692 -7.55 -31.48 -12.83
C GLU A 692 -7.51 -32.97 -12.48
N ASN A 693 -6.36 -33.47 -12.02
CA ASN A 693 -6.21 -34.84 -11.54
C ASN A 693 -7.19 -35.17 -10.41
N LEU A 694 -7.30 -34.28 -9.41
CA LEU A 694 -8.21 -34.45 -8.27
C LEU A 694 -9.69 -34.44 -8.71
N LYS A 695 -10.06 -33.58 -9.68
CA LYS A 695 -11.42 -33.57 -10.26
C LYS A 695 -11.74 -34.89 -10.96
N ASN A 696 -10.79 -35.44 -11.72
CA ASN A 696 -10.95 -36.71 -12.44
C ASN A 696 -11.12 -37.89 -11.47
N GLN A 697 -10.30 -37.98 -10.43
CA GLN A 697 -10.44 -39.01 -9.38
C GLN A 697 -11.81 -38.95 -8.68
N LYS A 698 -12.31 -37.74 -8.37
CA LYS A 698 -13.65 -37.58 -7.78
C LYS A 698 -14.75 -38.08 -8.71
N ARG A 699 -14.66 -37.78 -10.02
CA ARG A 699 -15.61 -38.26 -11.04
C ARG A 699 -15.58 -39.78 -11.18
N GLU A 700 -14.39 -40.39 -11.17
CA GLU A 700 -14.25 -41.85 -11.21
C GLU A 700 -14.84 -42.51 -9.98
N LYS A 701 -14.52 -42.04 -8.77
CA LYS A 701 -15.11 -42.54 -7.52
C LYS A 701 -16.63 -42.44 -7.51
N ASN A 702 -17.19 -41.32 -7.98
CA ASN A 702 -18.65 -41.14 -8.08
C ASN A 702 -19.28 -42.10 -9.11
N ARG A 703 -18.64 -42.34 -10.27
CA ARG A 703 -19.11 -43.32 -11.26
C ARG A 703 -19.11 -44.75 -10.71
N TYR A 704 -18.10 -45.13 -9.93
CA TYR A 704 -18.05 -46.44 -9.28
C TYR A 704 -19.08 -46.57 -8.15
N ALA A 705 -19.39 -45.47 -7.44
CA ALA A 705 -20.41 -45.46 -6.40
C ALA A 705 -21.84 -45.51 -6.94
N ILE A 706 -22.10 -44.99 -8.15
CA ILE A 706 -23.42 -45.07 -8.82
C ILE A 706 -23.64 -46.43 -9.51
N ARG A 707 -22.56 -47.13 -9.88
CA ARG A 707 -22.61 -48.48 -10.47
C ARG A 707 -22.74 -49.62 -9.44
N ARG A 708 -22.53 -49.32 -8.17
CA ARG A 708 -22.80 -50.21 -7.03
C ARG A 708 -24.17 -49.85 -6.46
#